data_AF-B3PDX0-F1
#
_entry.id   AF-B3PDX0-F1
#
_cell.length_a   1.000
_cell.length_b   1.000
_cell.length_c   1.000
_cell.angle_alpha   90.00
_cell.angle_beta   90.00
_cell.angle_gamma   90.00
#
_symmetry.space_group_name_H-M   'P 1'
#
loop_
_entity.id
_entity.type
_entity.pdbx_description
1 polymer ?
#
loop_
_entity_poly.entity_id
_entity_poly.type
_entity_poly.pdbx_seq_one_letter_code
_entity_poly.pdbx_strand_id
1 'polypeptide(L)'
;MKTRMIMACLCLLAVSGCNLGSSSGSGGGASSASASLDSSSSASSSSEPGGTADVPPNILFIVMDDLGVDQLAAFGYGGTIPPQTDSIDAIASAGVRFRNTWSMPTCSPTRSTFYEGRYPFRSGVRNAVLSADLANSQVSPYTLTTPKLLREEANYVNALIGKMHLTGSDLNPDNHPLGDEAMRELGWDYFAGYLDGAPYPIDTTAGGVAPAGTYHCGFVPTTLIDPDQGADTGVCYLPEGSESTHLVMDDPEDYPTPGRTCLELGGILDPGATEYSDTRRAALNFNTQNGHYTGEWKINLADGTNQTVHASDARARGYRAILETDAAIATITRIREQHPDRPWMVSLGYSALHTPLQPPPAALLPHPDAALSLVGCGTPVASALTELGILPQESLDLAEFTQQRAVAQHMLEAMDHEIGRLLVTAGIAERLEDGSLQYNPDSNTVVIIVSDNGTYMPTVKLPFDPLRAKGSLYQTGVWVPLIVAGPPAVVSNPDRDVEHMVNTTDLYSLFREIAGIDEGRLPESWRGQLDAQPVLPYLTEPGRDAIRTTNFTEQGVNFSVDTPPPCVIPAANTCVQIFTQKGVCEDQSGVWYGAGSDIAGVPEGGFGSCCAVNAWFEDNGGEAVQVFPSHQAALRDDQYKLVRITRPYCDNGVEAGSTATEEFYEINQSRDTAELKLDREELNLLADKTPDDLTPEQRDSFTALSSALTDLLNSGIDCPGDGNGDLVVDEQDQAEWAYWADPEQGGGLSSWYDFNRDGLTDAADGEIILANMGNDCRP
;
A
#
# COMPACT_ATOMS: atom_id res chain seq x y z
N MET A 1 -50.00 11.28 -16.76
CA MET A 1 -51.10 10.33 -17.10
C MET A 1 -50.48 8.94 -17.16
N LYS A 2 -50.92 7.92 -16.42
CA LYS A 2 -52.12 7.08 -16.60
C LYS A 2 -52.15 6.19 -17.87
N THR A 3 -51.62 4.97 -17.70
CA THR A 3 -52.29 3.67 -18.00
C THR A 3 -52.26 3.08 -19.41
N ARG A 4 -51.54 1.95 -19.58
CA ARG A 4 -52.04 0.57 -19.91
C ARG A 4 -50.86 -0.44 -19.92
N MET A 5 -50.83 -1.70 -19.43
CA MET A 5 -51.73 -2.68 -18.75
C MET A 5 -51.98 -3.99 -19.57
N ILE A 6 -52.09 -5.15 -18.86
CA ILE A 6 -52.38 -6.56 -19.33
C ILE A 6 -51.11 -7.31 -19.81
N MET A 7 -50.75 -8.57 -19.45
CA MET A 7 -51.28 -9.68 -18.58
C MET A 7 -50.06 -10.53 -18.09
N ALA A 8 -49.95 -11.27 -16.98
CA ALA A 8 -50.81 -11.76 -15.87
C ALA A 8 -51.41 -13.20 -15.96
N CYS A 9 -50.73 -14.22 -15.41
CA CYS A 9 -51.25 -15.59 -15.11
C CYS A 9 -50.37 -16.33 -14.04
N LEU A 10 -50.84 -17.35 -13.29
CA LEU A 10 -51.68 -17.28 -12.07
C LEU A 10 -51.85 -18.68 -11.40
N CYS A 11 -51.55 -18.84 -10.09
CA CYS A 11 -52.09 -19.85 -9.12
C CYS A 11 -51.34 -19.70 -7.75
N LEU A 12 -51.94 -19.41 -6.60
CA LEU A 12 -52.85 -20.20 -5.71
C LEU A 12 -52.20 -21.40 -4.97
N LEU A 13 -52.52 -21.78 -3.71
CA LEU A 13 -52.98 -21.08 -2.46
C LEU A 13 -53.25 -22.12 -1.34
N ALA A 14 -52.59 -22.08 -0.18
CA ALA A 14 -53.01 -22.68 1.12
C ALA A 14 -51.95 -22.33 2.23
N VAL A 15 -52.17 -21.92 3.50
CA VAL A 15 -53.29 -21.76 4.46
C VAL A 15 -53.23 -22.72 5.67
N SER A 16 -52.87 -22.15 6.85
CA SER A 16 -53.07 -22.63 8.24
C SER A 16 -52.37 -23.94 8.70
N GLY A 17 -52.03 -24.12 9.99
CA GLY A 17 -51.98 -23.16 11.11
C GLY A 17 -52.03 -23.78 12.53
N CYS A 18 -51.34 -23.14 13.48
CA CYS A 18 -51.57 -23.06 14.95
C CYS A 18 -51.75 -24.31 15.86
N ASN A 19 -50.87 -24.39 16.88
CA ASN A 19 -51.14 -24.56 18.33
C ASN A 19 -51.08 -25.92 19.09
N LEU A 20 -50.40 -25.85 20.26
CA LEU A 20 -50.58 -26.58 21.55
C LEU A 20 -50.42 -28.13 21.63
N GLY A 21 -49.88 -28.65 22.75
CA GLY A 21 -50.19 -30.06 23.10
C GLY A 21 -49.49 -30.91 24.19
N SER A 22 -48.63 -30.42 25.10
CA SER A 22 -48.35 -30.99 26.46
C SER A 22 -48.27 -32.53 26.78
N SER A 23 -47.36 -32.89 27.74
CA SER A 23 -47.46 -34.07 28.66
C SER A 23 -47.10 -35.48 28.09
N SER A 24 -46.73 -36.53 28.86
CA SER A 24 -46.18 -36.68 30.23
C SER A 24 -45.75 -38.16 30.52
N GLY A 25 -45.02 -38.41 31.62
CA GLY A 25 -44.69 -39.74 32.19
C GLY A 25 -43.23 -40.19 31.95
N SER A 26 -42.40 -40.62 32.92
CA SER A 26 -42.51 -41.60 34.04
C SER A 26 -42.23 -43.06 33.61
N GLY A 27 -41.30 -43.82 34.21
CA GLY A 27 -40.31 -43.51 35.26
C GLY A 27 -39.70 -44.77 35.93
N GLY A 28 -38.59 -44.62 36.68
CA GLY A 28 -37.91 -45.69 37.44
C GLY A 28 -36.97 -46.61 36.63
N GLY A 29 -35.98 -47.30 37.21
CA GLY A 29 -35.45 -47.21 38.58
C GLY A 29 -34.45 -48.34 38.97
N ALA A 30 -33.56 -48.05 39.91
CA ALA A 30 -32.77 -48.97 40.76
C ALA A 30 -31.68 -49.92 40.14
N SER A 31 -30.41 -49.48 40.26
CA SER A 31 -29.26 -50.19 40.86
C SER A 31 -28.97 -51.69 40.60
N SER A 32 -27.74 -52.01 40.18
CA SER A 32 -26.67 -52.60 41.04
C SER A 32 -25.37 -52.82 40.24
N ALA A 33 -24.27 -53.28 40.87
CA ALA A 33 -22.92 -53.24 40.30
C ALA A 33 -22.10 -54.53 40.45
N SER A 34 -21.24 -54.82 39.47
CA SER A 34 -19.96 -55.54 39.63
C SER A 34 -19.07 -55.38 38.38
N ALA A 35 -17.74 -55.51 38.55
CA ALA A 35 -16.72 -55.50 37.48
C ALA A 35 -16.84 -56.75 36.55
N SER A 36 -16.13 -56.92 35.41
CA SER A 36 -14.75 -56.45 35.09
C SER A 36 -14.32 -56.63 33.62
N LEU A 37 -13.40 -55.76 33.17
CA LEU A 37 -12.36 -55.95 32.13
C LEU A 37 -12.72 -56.08 30.63
N ASP A 38 -11.85 -55.43 29.83
CA ASP A 38 -11.44 -55.63 28.44
C ASP A 38 -12.47 -55.95 27.33
N SER A 39 -12.73 -54.99 26.43
CA SER A 39 -12.03 -54.91 25.13
C SER A 39 -12.61 -53.84 24.18
N SER A 40 -11.75 -53.32 23.29
CA SER A 40 -12.04 -52.58 22.03
C SER A 40 -13.34 -51.74 21.94
N SER A 41 -13.20 -50.42 21.99
CA SER A 41 -14.28 -49.45 21.74
C SER A 41 -14.74 -49.42 20.28
N SER A 42 -15.94 -49.92 20.00
CA SER A 42 -16.68 -49.71 18.75
C SER A 42 -18.01 -49.00 19.01
N ALA A 43 -17.92 -47.75 19.47
CA ALA A 43 -19.09 -46.89 19.67
C ALA A 43 -19.62 -46.38 18.33
N SER A 44 -20.89 -46.69 18.03
CA SER A 44 -21.61 -46.16 16.86
C SER A 44 -21.78 -44.65 16.96
N SER A 45 -21.49 -43.92 15.89
CA SER A 45 -21.81 -42.49 15.78
C SER A 45 -23.33 -42.28 15.80
N SER A 46 -23.82 -41.65 16.86
CA SER A 46 -25.15 -41.05 16.87
C SER A 46 -25.11 -39.79 16.01
N SER A 47 -25.84 -39.79 14.90
CA SER A 47 -25.97 -38.63 14.02
C SER A 47 -26.78 -37.53 14.71
N GLU A 48 -26.10 -36.49 15.19
CA GLU A 48 -26.74 -35.21 15.45
C GLU A 48 -27.14 -34.55 14.11
N PRO A 49 -28.18 -33.70 14.06
CA PRO A 49 -28.55 -33.00 12.84
C PRO A 49 -27.43 -32.04 12.45
N GLY A 50 -26.98 -32.11 11.19
CA GLY A 50 -25.86 -31.30 10.71
C GLY A 50 -26.14 -29.82 10.85
N GLY A 51 -25.35 -29.15 11.69
CA GLY A 51 -25.00 -27.76 11.43
C GLY A 51 -24.27 -27.68 10.08
N THR A 52 -24.38 -26.55 9.42
CA THR A 52 -23.40 -26.17 8.39
C THR A 52 -22.01 -26.28 8.98
N ALA A 53 -21.04 -26.80 8.22
CA ALA A 53 -19.65 -26.48 8.53
C ALA A 53 -19.54 -24.97 8.35
N ASP A 54 -19.17 -24.24 9.40
CA ASP A 54 -19.13 -22.78 9.35
C ASP A 54 -18.12 -22.35 8.29
N VAL A 55 -18.62 -21.74 7.21
CA VAL A 55 -17.79 -21.22 6.13
C VAL A 55 -16.99 -20.05 6.71
N PRO A 56 -15.64 -20.04 6.57
CA PRO A 56 -14.82 -18.94 7.04
C PRO A 56 -15.37 -17.58 6.58
N PRO A 57 -15.27 -16.53 7.40
CA PRO A 57 -15.74 -15.22 7.01
C PRO A 57 -14.91 -14.67 5.85
N ASN A 58 -15.57 -13.88 5.01
CA ASN A 58 -14.90 -13.18 3.92
C ASN A 58 -13.95 -12.12 4.48
N ILE A 59 -12.93 -11.75 3.70
CA ILE A 59 -11.93 -10.75 4.09
C ILE A 59 -11.98 -9.60 3.09
N LEU A 60 -12.35 -8.41 3.54
CA LEU A 60 -12.13 -7.16 2.81
C LEU A 60 -10.92 -6.47 3.47
N PHE A 61 -9.79 -6.48 2.78
CA PHE A 61 -8.54 -5.87 3.24
C PHE A 61 -8.28 -4.58 2.47
N ILE A 62 -8.40 -3.45 3.14
CA ILE A 62 -8.22 -2.11 2.58
C ILE A 62 -6.86 -1.57 3.02
N VAL A 63 -6.05 -1.16 2.05
CA VAL A 63 -4.75 -0.51 2.27
C VAL A 63 -4.85 0.93 1.77
N MET A 64 -4.52 1.88 2.63
CA MET A 64 -4.40 3.30 2.33
C MET A 64 -2.93 3.65 2.13
N ASP A 65 -2.59 4.28 1.00
CA ASP A 65 -1.24 4.75 0.74
C ASP A 65 -0.88 6.00 1.57
N ASP A 66 0.38 6.17 1.92
CA ASP A 66 0.97 7.43 2.43
C ASP A 66 0.21 8.10 3.59
N LEU A 67 -0.38 7.29 4.48
CA LEU A 67 -1.22 7.71 5.59
C LEU A 67 -0.68 7.15 6.91
N GLY A 68 0.09 7.97 7.61
CA GLY A 68 0.49 7.74 9.00
C GLY A 68 -0.63 8.02 10.00
N VAL A 69 -0.47 7.52 11.22
CA VAL A 69 -1.48 7.64 12.29
C VAL A 69 -1.85 9.11 12.61
N ASP A 70 -0.99 10.07 12.25
CA ASP A 70 -1.17 11.50 12.44
C ASP A 70 -2.38 12.10 11.72
N GLN A 71 -2.95 11.39 10.73
CA GLN A 71 -4.10 11.85 9.94
C GLN A 71 -5.46 11.57 10.59
N LEU A 72 -5.60 10.56 11.47
CA LEU A 72 -6.94 10.03 11.85
C LEU A 72 -7.43 10.43 13.26
N ALA A 73 -8.66 10.93 13.32
CA ALA A 73 -9.34 11.32 14.56
C ALA A 73 -9.68 10.10 15.44
N ALA A 74 -10.05 8.95 14.87
CA ALA A 74 -10.23 7.68 15.60
C ALA A 74 -8.99 7.28 16.42
N PHE A 75 -7.79 7.64 15.96
CA PHE A 75 -6.51 7.43 16.66
C PHE A 75 -6.11 8.62 17.54
N GLY A 76 -7.01 9.58 17.80
CA GLY A 76 -6.75 10.73 18.66
C GLY A 76 -5.78 11.77 18.06
N TYR A 77 -5.54 11.72 16.75
CA TYR A 77 -4.73 12.68 16.01
C TYR A 77 -5.58 13.39 14.95
N GLY A 78 -5.03 13.70 13.76
CA GLY A 78 -5.67 14.54 12.75
C GLY A 78 -5.28 16.03 12.83
N GLY A 79 -4.33 16.40 13.69
CA GLY A 79 -3.85 17.78 13.83
C GLY A 79 -4.91 18.79 14.31
N THR A 80 -4.75 20.07 13.94
CA THR A 80 -5.66 21.16 14.35
C THR A 80 -7.04 21.07 13.68
N ILE A 81 -7.10 20.53 12.47
CA ILE A 81 -8.32 20.28 11.70
C ILE A 81 -8.20 18.84 11.19
N PRO A 82 -8.95 17.87 11.76
CA PRO A 82 -8.97 16.51 11.26
C PRO A 82 -9.68 16.43 9.90
N PRO A 83 -9.36 15.42 9.08
CA PRO A 83 -10.20 15.02 7.95
C PRO A 83 -11.52 14.47 8.46
N GLN A 84 -12.60 14.63 7.69
CA GLN A 84 -13.86 13.94 7.96
C GLN A 84 -13.83 12.50 7.41
N THR A 85 -13.49 11.54 8.28
CA THR A 85 -13.44 10.11 7.95
C THR A 85 -14.61 9.33 8.54
N ASP A 86 -15.84 9.77 8.24
CA ASP A 86 -17.08 9.24 8.85
C ASP A 86 -17.28 7.72 8.65
N SER A 87 -16.82 7.16 7.52
CA SER A 87 -16.96 5.74 7.18
C SER A 87 -15.89 4.88 7.87
N ILE A 88 -14.65 5.35 7.92
CA ILE A 88 -13.53 4.71 8.64
C ILE A 88 -13.79 4.79 10.15
N ASP A 89 -14.27 5.91 10.68
CA ASP A 89 -14.61 6.08 12.10
C ASP A 89 -15.79 5.18 12.52
N ALA A 90 -16.76 4.96 11.63
CA ALA A 90 -17.83 3.98 11.83
C ALA A 90 -17.30 2.54 11.89
N ILE A 91 -16.38 2.14 11.01
CA ILE A 91 -15.72 0.83 11.04
C ILE A 91 -14.81 0.69 12.28
N ALA A 92 -14.12 1.76 12.69
CA ALA A 92 -13.31 1.82 13.90
C ALA A 92 -14.16 1.67 15.18
N SER A 93 -15.40 2.15 15.16
CA SER A 93 -16.39 1.98 16.24
C SER A 93 -17.03 0.59 16.22
N ALA A 94 -17.20 -0.01 15.04
CA ALA A 94 -17.70 -1.38 14.88
C ALA A 94 -16.62 -2.47 15.12
N GLY A 95 -15.37 -2.07 15.39
CA GLY A 95 -14.22 -2.96 15.45
C GLY A 95 -13.27 -2.70 16.60
N VAL A 96 -12.00 -3.03 16.36
CA VAL A 96 -10.87 -2.84 17.28
C VAL A 96 -9.82 -1.96 16.60
N ARG A 97 -9.32 -0.95 17.33
CA ARG A 97 -8.28 -0.02 16.89
C ARG A 97 -6.92 -0.43 17.45
N PHE A 98 -5.99 -0.86 16.60
CA PHE A 98 -4.64 -1.24 17.01
C PHE A 98 -3.74 -0.01 17.06
N ARG A 99 -3.58 0.53 18.26
CA ARG A 99 -3.01 1.85 18.54
C ARG A 99 -1.50 1.96 18.30
N ASN A 100 -0.83 0.83 18.23
CA ASN A 100 0.63 0.70 18.25
C ASN A 100 1.10 -0.26 17.13
N THR A 101 0.60 -0.01 15.91
CA THR A 101 0.93 -0.79 14.71
C THR A 101 2.06 -0.14 13.92
N TRP A 102 3.04 -0.95 13.51
CA TRP A 102 4.26 -0.48 12.85
C TRP A 102 4.47 -1.16 11.50
N SER A 103 4.97 -0.41 10.53
CA SER A 103 5.23 -0.85 9.16
C SER A 103 6.72 -0.84 8.81
N MET A 104 7.05 -1.09 7.54
CA MET A 104 8.27 -0.62 6.89
C MET A 104 8.04 0.82 6.35
N PRO A 105 9.07 1.61 6.03
CA PRO A 105 8.91 3.04 5.74
C PRO A 105 8.56 3.37 4.28
N THR A 106 8.35 2.37 3.43
CA THR A 106 8.00 2.53 2.01
C THR A 106 7.04 1.41 1.57
N CYS A 107 6.35 1.64 0.44
CA CYS A 107 5.25 0.83 -0.04
C CYS A 107 5.61 -0.66 -0.22
N SER A 108 6.54 -1.02 -1.13
CA SER A 108 6.83 -2.43 -1.43
C SER A 108 7.29 -3.26 -0.23
N PRO A 109 8.23 -2.80 0.62
CA PRO A 109 8.68 -3.57 1.78
C PRO A 109 7.57 -3.83 2.81
N THR A 110 6.60 -2.94 2.96
CA THR A 110 5.42 -3.24 3.80
C THR A 110 4.45 -4.16 3.06
N ARG A 111 4.16 -3.87 1.79
CA ARG A 111 3.14 -4.59 1.01
C ARG A 111 3.52 -6.05 0.78
N SER A 112 4.81 -6.40 0.72
CA SER A 112 5.30 -7.78 0.79
C SER A 112 5.06 -8.41 2.17
N THR A 113 5.38 -7.72 3.28
CA THR A 113 5.19 -8.26 4.64
C THR A 113 3.75 -8.70 4.92
N PHE A 114 2.74 -8.00 4.37
CA PHE A 114 1.33 -8.39 4.46
C PHE A 114 1.06 -9.82 3.99
N TYR A 115 1.72 -10.23 2.90
CA TYR A 115 1.42 -11.45 2.16
C TYR A 115 2.46 -12.56 2.34
N GLU A 116 3.64 -12.25 2.90
CA GLU A 116 4.69 -13.24 3.20
C GLU A 116 4.79 -13.61 4.68
N GLY A 117 4.50 -12.67 5.59
CA GLY A 117 4.77 -12.84 7.02
C GLY A 117 6.26 -12.82 7.39
N ARG A 118 7.11 -12.28 6.52
CA ARG A 118 8.58 -12.18 6.66
C ARG A 118 9.04 -10.72 6.54
N TYR A 119 10.13 -10.36 7.21
CA TYR A 119 10.75 -9.04 7.13
C TYR A 119 11.64 -8.84 5.86
N PRO A 120 11.90 -7.59 5.44
CA PRO A 120 12.62 -7.25 4.20
C PRO A 120 13.99 -7.92 4.01
N PHE A 121 14.76 -8.14 5.09
CA PHE A 121 16.04 -8.85 4.97
C PHE A 121 15.91 -10.28 4.46
N ARG A 122 14.76 -10.95 4.69
CA ARG A 122 14.45 -12.32 4.24
C ARG A 122 13.82 -12.38 2.85
N SER A 123 12.96 -11.43 2.50
CA SER A 123 12.26 -11.43 1.19
C SER A 123 13.04 -10.76 0.07
N GLY A 124 14.05 -9.95 0.39
CA GLY A 124 14.83 -9.18 -0.60
C GLY A 124 14.19 -7.84 -0.98
N VAL A 125 12.89 -7.66 -0.72
CA VAL A 125 12.12 -6.42 -1.01
C VAL A 125 12.47 -5.33 0.01
N ARG A 126 13.61 -4.66 -0.16
CA ARG A 126 14.23 -3.75 0.85
C ARG A 126 13.93 -2.27 0.67
N ASN A 127 13.42 -1.88 -0.48
CA ASN A 127 12.91 -0.54 -0.77
C ASN A 127 11.72 -0.63 -1.76
N ALA A 128 11.11 0.51 -2.08
CA ALA A 128 10.15 0.62 -3.17
C ALA A 128 10.71 0.04 -4.47
N VAL A 129 10.02 -0.94 -5.07
CA VAL A 129 10.47 -1.61 -6.30
C VAL A 129 10.33 -0.66 -7.50
N LEU A 130 11.41 -0.46 -8.25
CA LEU A 130 11.48 0.44 -9.40
C LEU A 130 12.08 -0.25 -10.63
N SER A 131 12.04 0.40 -11.79
CA SER A 131 12.39 -0.20 -13.08
C SER A 131 13.86 -0.61 -13.25
N ALA A 132 14.75 -0.32 -12.30
CA ALA A 132 16.14 -0.80 -12.29
C ALA A 132 16.37 -2.01 -11.36
N ASP A 133 15.39 -2.38 -10.54
CA ASP A 133 15.55 -3.39 -9.51
C ASP A 133 15.41 -4.80 -10.09
N LEU A 134 16.36 -5.68 -9.78
CA LEU A 134 16.39 -7.09 -10.18
C LEU A 134 15.22 -7.87 -9.57
N ALA A 135 14.90 -9.01 -10.17
CA ALA A 135 13.81 -9.88 -9.73
C ALA A 135 13.97 -10.36 -8.27
N ASN A 136 15.19 -10.54 -7.76
CA ASN A 136 15.43 -10.89 -6.35
C ASN A 136 15.07 -9.78 -5.35
N SER A 137 14.64 -8.60 -5.82
CA SER A 137 14.08 -7.51 -5.01
C SER A 137 12.54 -7.49 -5.02
N GLN A 138 11.91 -8.52 -5.60
CA GLN A 138 10.47 -8.61 -5.87
C GLN A 138 9.89 -9.88 -5.23
N VAL A 139 8.59 -9.89 -4.91
CA VAL A 139 7.94 -11.04 -4.28
C VAL A 139 8.01 -12.25 -5.23
N SER A 140 8.52 -13.38 -4.72
CA SER A 140 8.82 -14.56 -5.52
C SER A 140 7.57 -15.39 -5.90
N PRO A 141 7.49 -15.95 -7.13
CA PRO A 141 6.42 -16.88 -7.50
C PRO A 141 6.48 -18.19 -6.72
N TYR A 142 7.61 -18.51 -6.09
CA TYR A 142 7.78 -19.70 -5.24
C TYR A 142 7.34 -19.45 -3.78
N THR A 143 7.24 -18.19 -3.36
CA THR A 143 6.82 -17.82 -2.00
C THR A 143 5.37 -18.23 -1.70
N LEU A 144 5.15 -18.77 -0.50
CA LEU A 144 3.83 -19.13 0.04
C LEU A 144 3.08 -17.87 0.49
N THR A 145 2.62 -17.12 -0.50
CA THR A 145 1.79 -15.92 -0.30
C THR A 145 0.45 -16.27 0.36
N THR A 146 -0.11 -15.33 1.12
CA THR A 146 -1.46 -15.45 1.71
C THR A 146 -2.52 -15.98 0.72
N PRO A 147 -2.73 -15.42 -0.49
CA PRO A 147 -3.76 -15.92 -1.40
C PRO A 147 -3.56 -17.39 -1.82
N LYS A 148 -2.32 -17.87 -2.01
CA LYS A 148 -2.05 -19.30 -2.26
C LYS A 148 -2.50 -20.14 -1.07
N LEU A 149 -2.04 -19.79 0.12
CA LEU A 149 -2.39 -20.47 1.37
C LEU A 149 -3.92 -20.52 1.61
N LEU A 150 -4.60 -19.38 1.46
CA LEU A 150 -6.06 -19.29 1.64
C LEU A 150 -6.84 -20.11 0.59
N ARG A 151 -6.34 -20.16 -0.65
CA ARG A 151 -6.95 -20.96 -1.74
C ARG A 151 -6.78 -22.45 -1.52
N GLU A 152 -5.61 -22.88 -1.04
CA GLU A 152 -5.25 -24.30 -0.92
C GLU A 152 -5.80 -24.93 0.37
N GLU A 153 -5.65 -24.28 1.51
CA GLU A 153 -6.07 -24.83 2.81
C GLU A 153 -7.53 -24.50 3.18
N ALA A 154 -8.07 -23.36 2.70
CA ALA A 154 -9.40 -22.87 3.06
C ALA A 154 -10.34 -22.58 1.86
N ASN A 155 -9.93 -22.92 0.62
CA ASN A 155 -10.74 -22.80 -0.59
C ASN A 155 -11.23 -21.37 -0.92
N TYR A 156 -10.53 -20.33 -0.44
CA TYR A 156 -10.86 -18.93 -0.74
C TYR A 156 -10.78 -18.62 -2.24
N VAL A 157 -11.59 -17.67 -2.68
CA VAL A 157 -11.40 -16.94 -3.95
C VAL A 157 -10.67 -15.63 -3.64
N ASN A 158 -9.54 -15.37 -4.27
CA ASN A 158 -8.72 -14.20 -3.98
C ASN A 158 -8.78 -13.16 -5.11
N ALA A 159 -8.88 -11.89 -4.76
CA ALA A 159 -8.72 -10.78 -5.70
C ALA A 159 -7.83 -9.67 -5.13
N LEU A 160 -7.13 -8.95 -6.01
CA LEU A 160 -6.46 -7.70 -5.68
C LEU A 160 -6.95 -6.60 -6.62
N ILE A 161 -7.23 -5.42 -6.07
CA ILE A 161 -7.73 -4.24 -6.78
C ILE A 161 -6.90 -3.01 -6.41
N GLY A 162 -6.58 -2.15 -7.39
CA GLY A 162 -5.79 -0.93 -7.17
C GLY A 162 -4.28 -1.18 -7.03
N LYS A 163 -3.61 -0.40 -6.17
CA LYS A 163 -2.14 -0.44 -5.98
C LYS A 163 -1.67 -1.67 -5.20
N MET A 164 -0.55 -2.22 -5.64
CA MET A 164 0.08 -3.45 -5.11
C MET A 164 1.57 -3.33 -4.88
N HIS A 165 2.33 -2.84 -5.87
CA HIS A 165 3.76 -2.54 -5.78
C HIS A 165 4.65 -3.71 -5.26
N LEU A 166 4.31 -4.95 -5.62
CA LEU A 166 5.03 -6.17 -5.20
C LEU A 166 6.09 -6.66 -6.20
N THR A 167 6.05 -6.15 -7.43
CA THR A 167 6.82 -6.62 -8.60
C THR A 167 7.33 -5.45 -9.43
N GLY A 168 8.15 -5.74 -10.44
CA GLY A 168 8.73 -4.76 -11.36
C GLY A 168 7.71 -3.93 -12.14
N SER A 169 8.16 -2.78 -12.64
CA SER A 169 7.38 -1.87 -13.48
C SER A 169 7.49 -2.25 -14.97
N ASP A 170 6.42 -2.06 -15.73
CA ASP A 170 6.41 -2.25 -17.19
C ASP A 170 7.22 -1.18 -17.95
N LEU A 171 7.73 -0.17 -17.26
CA LEU A 171 8.74 0.78 -17.75
C LEU A 171 10.10 0.13 -18.03
N ASN A 172 10.37 -1.07 -17.49
CA ASN A 172 11.49 -1.91 -17.90
C ASN A 172 11.13 -3.41 -17.81
N PRO A 173 10.68 -4.04 -18.92
CA PRO A 173 10.23 -5.44 -18.89
C PRO A 173 11.36 -6.43 -18.61
N ASP A 174 12.63 -6.06 -18.86
CA ASP A 174 13.78 -6.96 -18.74
C ASP A 174 14.02 -7.41 -17.29
N ASN A 175 13.60 -6.61 -16.32
CA ASN A 175 13.63 -6.93 -14.88
C ASN A 175 12.29 -7.41 -14.33
N HIS A 176 11.28 -7.64 -15.17
CA HIS A 176 9.92 -7.99 -14.75
C HIS A 176 9.47 -9.35 -15.35
N PRO A 177 10.11 -10.46 -14.92
CA PRO A 177 10.06 -11.74 -15.63
C PRO A 177 8.68 -12.42 -15.68
N LEU A 178 7.76 -12.05 -14.78
CA LEU A 178 6.38 -12.57 -14.78
C LEU A 178 5.40 -11.75 -15.65
N GLY A 179 5.78 -10.55 -16.09
CA GLY A 179 4.95 -9.68 -16.93
C GLY A 179 3.54 -9.42 -16.39
N ASP A 180 2.57 -9.25 -17.29
CA ASP A 180 1.16 -9.00 -16.92
C ASP A 180 0.51 -10.16 -16.13
N GLU A 181 1.13 -11.35 -16.03
CA GLU A 181 0.62 -12.51 -15.26
C GLU A 181 1.02 -12.49 -13.78
N ALA A 182 1.92 -11.59 -13.35
CA ALA A 182 2.62 -11.69 -12.07
C ALA A 182 1.72 -11.90 -10.85
N MET A 183 0.54 -11.27 -10.82
CA MET A 183 -0.39 -11.35 -9.69
C MET A 183 -1.17 -12.66 -9.65
N ARG A 184 -1.38 -13.28 -10.81
CA ARG A 184 -1.97 -14.61 -10.92
C ARG A 184 -1.00 -15.69 -10.43
N GLU A 185 0.28 -15.56 -10.75
CA GLU A 185 1.35 -16.44 -10.26
C GLU A 185 1.70 -16.19 -8.77
N LEU A 186 1.52 -14.95 -8.27
CA LEU A 186 1.50 -14.66 -6.83
C LEU A 186 0.21 -15.13 -6.12
N GLY A 187 -0.79 -15.64 -6.84
CA GLY A 187 -1.90 -16.42 -6.28
C GLY A 187 -3.27 -15.76 -6.31
N TRP A 188 -3.42 -14.53 -6.82
CA TRP A 188 -4.74 -13.90 -6.96
C TRP A 188 -5.51 -14.46 -8.15
N ASP A 189 -6.77 -14.85 -7.94
CA ASP A 189 -7.62 -15.38 -9.00
C ASP A 189 -8.23 -14.26 -9.87
N TYR A 190 -8.25 -13.02 -9.36
CA TYR A 190 -8.61 -11.81 -10.11
C TYR A 190 -7.66 -10.65 -9.76
N PHE A 191 -7.32 -9.85 -10.77
CA PHE A 191 -6.63 -8.57 -10.59
C PHE A 191 -7.32 -7.49 -11.42
N ALA A 192 -7.44 -6.28 -10.86
CA ALA A 192 -7.69 -5.06 -11.64
C ALA A 192 -7.00 -3.87 -10.96
N GLY A 193 -5.91 -3.38 -11.53
CA GLY A 193 -5.12 -2.28 -10.94
C GLY A 193 -3.91 -1.96 -11.80
N TYR A 194 -2.78 -1.61 -11.18
CA TYR A 194 -1.54 -1.34 -11.89
C TYR A 194 -0.32 -1.86 -11.10
N LEU A 195 0.75 -2.21 -11.81
CA LEU A 195 1.91 -2.90 -11.23
C LEU A 195 2.91 -1.92 -10.59
N ASP A 196 3.06 -0.73 -11.18
CA ASP A 196 3.96 0.32 -10.71
C ASP A 196 3.60 0.85 -9.31
N GLY A 197 4.53 1.54 -8.67
CA GLY A 197 4.43 2.03 -7.31
C GLY A 197 3.67 3.34 -7.13
N ALA A 198 3.45 4.10 -8.19
CA ALA A 198 2.86 5.44 -8.13
C ALA A 198 1.84 5.66 -9.26
N PRO A 199 0.87 6.57 -9.07
CA PRO A 199 0.22 7.23 -10.19
C PRO A 199 1.29 7.95 -11.05
N TYR A 200 1.06 8.05 -12.36
CA TYR A 200 1.93 8.78 -13.27
C TYR A 200 1.94 10.29 -12.98
N PRO A 201 2.94 11.04 -13.47
CA PRO A 201 2.96 12.51 -13.38
C PRO A 201 1.66 13.19 -13.84
N ILE A 202 1.40 14.39 -13.33
CA ILE A 202 0.28 15.21 -13.80
C ILE A 202 0.54 15.70 -15.23
N ASP A 203 -0.45 15.54 -16.12
CA ASP A 203 -0.36 16.06 -17.49
C ASP A 203 -0.54 17.58 -17.51
N THR A 204 0.55 18.32 -17.34
CA THR A 204 0.56 19.79 -17.37
C THR A 204 0.26 20.40 -18.75
N THR A 205 0.04 19.59 -19.80
CA THR A 205 -0.54 20.03 -21.09
C THR A 205 -2.08 20.00 -21.09
N ALA A 206 -2.69 19.36 -20.08
CA ALA A 206 -4.10 18.98 -19.99
C ALA A 206 -4.60 18.25 -21.25
N GLY A 207 -3.93 17.18 -21.69
CA GLY A 207 -4.33 16.39 -22.85
C GLY A 207 -3.95 17.02 -24.20
N GLY A 208 -2.86 17.79 -24.27
CA GLY A 208 -2.44 18.52 -25.47
C GLY A 208 -3.25 19.79 -25.76
N VAL A 209 -3.89 20.36 -24.73
CA VAL A 209 -4.64 21.62 -24.86
C VAL A 209 -3.69 22.81 -24.98
N ALA A 210 -2.61 22.82 -24.17
CA ALA A 210 -1.59 23.85 -24.10
C ALA A 210 -0.16 23.23 -24.02
N PRO A 211 0.93 24.02 -24.07
CA PRO A 211 2.29 23.51 -23.83
C PRO A 211 2.46 22.90 -22.43
N ALA A 212 3.47 22.04 -22.25
CA ALA A 212 3.82 21.49 -20.95
C ALA A 212 4.20 22.60 -19.96
N GLY A 213 3.84 22.41 -18.69
CA GLY A 213 3.98 23.41 -17.63
C GLY A 213 2.82 24.41 -17.52
N THR A 214 1.83 24.42 -18.43
CA THR A 214 0.75 25.42 -18.39
C THR A 214 -0.29 25.14 -17.30
N TYR A 215 -0.63 23.87 -17.06
CA TYR A 215 -1.76 23.48 -16.20
C TYR A 215 -1.35 22.55 -15.06
N HIS A 216 -0.82 23.11 -13.97
CA HIS A 216 -0.27 22.36 -12.81
C HIS A 216 -1.23 21.33 -12.17
N CYS A 217 -2.55 21.47 -12.32
CA CYS A 217 -3.54 20.53 -11.79
C CYS A 217 -3.93 19.41 -12.78
N GLY A 218 -3.44 19.43 -14.02
CA GLY A 218 -3.81 18.48 -15.08
C GLY A 218 -5.10 18.81 -15.82
N PHE A 219 -5.68 19.99 -15.57
CA PHE A 219 -6.91 20.48 -16.21
C PHE A 219 -6.86 22.01 -16.39
N VAL A 220 -7.68 22.53 -17.31
CA VAL A 220 -7.84 23.98 -17.51
C VAL A 220 -8.59 24.59 -16.30
N PRO A 221 -8.00 25.55 -15.56
CA PRO A 221 -8.67 26.23 -14.45
C PRO A 221 -9.72 27.24 -14.94
N THR A 222 -10.53 27.78 -14.03
CA THR A 222 -11.44 28.92 -14.33
C THR A 222 -10.66 30.23 -14.44
N THR A 223 -11.24 31.25 -15.08
CA THR A 223 -10.59 32.58 -15.22
C THR A 223 -10.45 33.31 -13.88
N LEU A 224 -11.18 32.86 -12.85
CA LEU A 224 -11.05 33.31 -11.46
C LEU A 224 -9.72 32.86 -10.82
N ILE A 225 -9.18 31.71 -11.26
CA ILE A 225 -7.93 31.13 -10.74
C ILE A 225 -6.75 31.51 -11.64
N ASP A 226 -6.93 31.42 -12.97
CA ASP A 226 -5.94 31.88 -13.96
C ASP A 226 -6.63 32.81 -14.99
N PRO A 227 -6.50 34.14 -14.84
CA PRO A 227 -7.11 35.10 -15.76
C PRO A 227 -6.54 35.11 -17.19
N ASP A 228 -5.37 34.50 -17.42
CA ASP A 228 -4.66 34.57 -18.70
C ASP A 228 -4.72 33.25 -19.49
N GLN A 229 -4.81 32.08 -18.84
CA GLN A 229 -4.88 30.74 -19.47
C GLN A 229 -6.12 29.90 -19.07
N GLY A 230 -6.93 30.36 -18.11
CA GLY A 230 -8.15 29.69 -17.67
C GLY A 230 -9.35 29.88 -18.61
N ALA A 231 -10.41 29.09 -18.38
CA ALA A 231 -11.65 29.16 -19.14
C ALA A 231 -12.88 28.79 -18.29
N ASP A 232 -13.94 29.60 -18.41
CA ASP A 232 -15.23 29.38 -17.72
C ASP A 232 -16.27 28.71 -18.64
N THR A 233 -15.92 28.44 -19.90
CA THR A 233 -16.71 27.65 -20.85
C THR A 233 -15.81 26.85 -21.80
N GLY A 234 -16.35 25.83 -22.47
CA GLY A 234 -15.63 25.10 -23.51
C GLY A 234 -16.39 23.89 -24.07
N VAL A 235 -15.70 23.07 -24.88
CA VAL A 235 -16.21 21.76 -25.31
C VAL A 235 -15.37 20.67 -24.67
N CYS A 236 -16.00 19.85 -23.84
CA CYS A 236 -15.37 18.67 -23.25
C CYS A 236 -15.42 17.52 -24.26
N TYR A 237 -14.27 17.06 -24.75
CA TYR A 237 -14.17 15.89 -25.63
C TYR A 237 -14.02 14.63 -24.78
N LEU A 238 -14.89 13.64 -25.00
CA LEU A 238 -14.92 12.39 -24.22
C LEU A 238 -14.18 11.25 -24.94
N PRO A 239 -13.56 10.30 -24.21
CA PRO A 239 -12.79 9.19 -24.78
C PRO A 239 -13.65 8.23 -25.63
N GLU A 240 -13.01 7.29 -26.32
CA GLU A 240 -13.75 6.25 -27.03
C GLU A 240 -14.33 5.23 -26.02
N GLY A 241 -15.58 4.80 -26.26
CA GLY A 241 -16.36 3.99 -25.32
C GLY A 241 -17.35 4.77 -24.46
N SER A 242 -17.23 6.10 -24.34
CA SER A 242 -18.20 6.96 -23.65
C SER A 242 -19.57 7.00 -24.35
N GLU A 243 -20.65 7.25 -23.59
CA GLU A 243 -22.02 7.35 -24.14
C GLU A 243 -22.24 8.53 -25.11
N SER A 244 -21.36 9.54 -25.07
CA SER A 244 -21.35 10.70 -25.95
C SER A 244 -19.92 11.04 -26.35
N THR A 245 -19.72 11.66 -27.52
CA THR A 245 -18.37 12.02 -28.01
C THR A 245 -17.83 13.31 -27.40
N HIS A 246 -18.73 14.18 -26.93
CA HIS A 246 -18.42 15.45 -26.30
C HIS A 246 -19.62 15.97 -25.49
N LEU A 247 -19.36 16.98 -24.65
CA LEU A 247 -20.35 17.86 -24.04
C LEU A 247 -19.96 19.32 -24.32
N VAL A 248 -20.96 20.18 -24.57
CA VAL A 248 -20.75 21.64 -24.55
C VAL A 248 -20.96 22.09 -23.10
N MET A 249 -19.99 22.82 -22.56
CA MET A 249 -20.01 23.37 -21.21
C MET A 249 -20.07 24.89 -21.31
N ASP A 250 -21.26 25.42 -21.56
CA ASP A 250 -21.54 26.87 -21.72
C ASP A 250 -22.50 27.43 -20.66
N ASP A 251 -23.06 26.59 -19.78
CA ASP A 251 -23.84 27.01 -18.61
C ASP A 251 -23.02 26.89 -17.31
N PRO A 252 -22.74 28.00 -16.59
CA PRO A 252 -21.97 27.98 -15.34
C PRO A 252 -22.78 27.55 -14.11
N GLU A 253 -24.11 27.36 -14.20
CA GLU A 253 -24.89 26.72 -13.12
C GLU A 253 -24.69 25.19 -13.14
N ASP A 254 -24.59 24.57 -14.32
CA ASP A 254 -24.29 23.14 -14.50
C ASP A 254 -22.78 22.85 -14.45
N TYR A 255 -21.93 23.75 -14.96
CA TYR A 255 -20.48 23.54 -15.11
C TYR A 255 -19.64 24.68 -14.49
N PRO A 256 -19.65 24.88 -13.16
CA PRO A 256 -18.93 25.99 -12.51
C PRO A 256 -17.39 25.89 -12.57
N THR A 257 -16.83 24.73 -12.92
CA THR A 257 -15.38 24.53 -13.11
C THR A 257 -15.13 23.60 -14.31
N PRO A 258 -15.40 24.03 -15.55
CA PRO A 258 -15.63 23.13 -16.68
C PRO A 258 -14.42 22.27 -17.05
N GLY A 259 -13.19 22.77 -16.92
CA GLY A 259 -11.99 21.97 -17.18
C GLY A 259 -11.81 20.83 -16.19
N ARG A 260 -12.10 21.08 -14.91
CA ARG A 260 -12.12 20.06 -13.85
C ARG A 260 -13.27 19.08 -14.05
N THR A 261 -14.50 19.55 -14.24
CA THR A 261 -15.66 18.68 -14.48
C THR A 261 -15.47 17.83 -15.73
N CYS A 262 -14.79 18.34 -16.76
CA CYS A 262 -14.41 17.55 -17.93
C CYS A 262 -13.41 16.43 -17.59
N LEU A 263 -12.38 16.71 -16.78
CA LEU A 263 -11.42 15.70 -16.32
C LEU A 263 -12.08 14.66 -15.39
N GLU A 264 -13.00 15.08 -14.53
CA GLU A 264 -13.82 14.20 -13.67
C GLU A 264 -14.68 13.22 -14.50
N LEU A 265 -15.14 13.65 -15.68
CA LEU A 265 -15.83 12.82 -16.69
C LEU A 265 -14.86 12.04 -17.62
N GLY A 266 -13.55 12.04 -17.33
CA GLY A 266 -12.51 11.39 -18.14
C GLY A 266 -12.20 12.08 -19.47
N GLY A 267 -12.76 13.25 -19.73
CA GLY A 267 -12.60 14.00 -20.98
C GLY A 267 -11.33 14.86 -21.04
N ILE A 268 -11.27 15.71 -22.08
CA ILE A 268 -10.29 16.79 -22.27
C ILE A 268 -11.05 18.05 -22.75
N LEU A 269 -10.90 19.18 -22.05
CA LEU A 269 -11.61 20.42 -22.40
C LEU A 269 -10.88 21.22 -23.48
N ASP A 270 -11.57 21.60 -24.56
CA ASP A 270 -11.12 22.68 -25.44
C ASP A 270 -11.66 24.04 -24.92
N PRO A 271 -10.80 24.92 -24.39
CA PRO A 271 -11.22 26.14 -23.69
C PRO A 271 -11.84 27.18 -24.63
N GLY A 272 -12.98 27.74 -24.22
CA GLY A 272 -13.71 28.77 -24.97
C GLY A 272 -14.36 28.29 -26.28
N ALA A 273 -14.26 27.01 -26.62
CA ALA A 273 -14.94 26.42 -27.76
C ALA A 273 -16.46 26.34 -27.51
N THR A 274 -17.26 26.54 -28.56
CA THR A 274 -18.73 26.54 -28.50
C THR A 274 -19.38 25.46 -29.38
N GLU A 275 -18.61 24.76 -30.22
CA GLU A 275 -19.07 23.64 -31.03
C GLU A 275 -17.96 22.60 -31.23
N TYR A 276 -18.35 21.34 -31.46
CA TYR A 276 -17.42 20.23 -31.65
C TYR A 276 -16.65 20.32 -32.99
N SER A 277 -15.36 19.96 -32.95
CA SER A 277 -14.46 19.96 -34.09
C SER A 277 -13.65 18.66 -34.17
N ASP A 278 -13.83 17.88 -35.25
CA ASP A 278 -13.03 16.67 -35.52
C ASP A 278 -11.53 16.99 -35.60
N THR A 279 -11.17 18.14 -36.17
CA THR A 279 -9.77 18.60 -36.28
C THR A 279 -9.17 18.86 -34.89
N ARG A 280 -9.96 19.32 -33.92
CA ARG A 280 -9.49 19.45 -32.53
C ARG A 280 -9.46 18.12 -31.82
N ARG A 281 -10.49 17.26 -31.94
CA ARG A 281 -10.47 15.91 -31.36
C ARG A 281 -9.21 15.14 -31.78
N ALA A 282 -8.83 15.21 -33.05
CA ALA A 282 -7.62 14.58 -33.60
C ALA A 282 -6.28 15.21 -33.16
N ALA A 283 -6.32 16.35 -32.45
CA ALA A 283 -5.15 17.03 -31.89
C ALA A 283 -5.04 16.94 -30.36
N LEU A 284 -6.07 16.43 -29.67
CA LEU A 284 -6.03 16.16 -28.23
C LEU A 284 -5.46 14.76 -27.97
N ASN A 285 -4.59 14.63 -26.97
CA ASN A 285 -3.94 13.36 -26.66
C ASN A 285 -4.66 12.61 -25.53
N PHE A 286 -5.55 11.69 -25.90
CA PHE A 286 -6.19 10.78 -24.95
C PHE A 286 -5.25 9.71 -24.38
N ASN A 287 -4.02 9.55 -24.90
CA ASN A 287 -3.08 8.56 -24.38
C ASN A 287 -2.19 9.10 -23.24
N THR A 288 -2.24 10.39 -22.90
CA THR A 288 -1.48 10.88 -21.74
C THR A 288 -2.11 10.40 -20.43
N GLN A 289 -1.26 9.91 -19.53
CA GLN A 289 -1.61 9.62 -18.14
C GLN A 289 -1.52 10.91 -17.32
N ASN A 290 -2.36 11.05 -16.30
CA ASN A 290 -2.58 12.30 -15.57
C ASN A 290 -2.96 11.98 -14.12
N GLY A 291 -1.96 11.62 -13.32
CA GLY A 291 -2.09 11.34 -11.89
C GLY A 291 -3.27 10.43 -11.53
N HIS A 292 -4.17 11.00 -10.73
CA HIS A 292 -5.33 10.34 -10.17
C HIS A 292 -6.57 10.36 -11.09
N TYR A 293 -6.46 10.81 -12.34
CA TYR A 293 -7.61 10.88 -13.28
C TYR A 293 -7.47 10.07 -14.56
N THR A 294 -6.26 9.81 -15.05
CA THR A 294 -6.06 8.92 -16.21
C THR A 294 -4.81 8.07 -16.01
N GLY A 295 -4.90 6.80 -16.33
CA GLY A 295 -3.72 5.94 -16.43
C GLY A 295 -4.07 4.48 -16.65
N GLU A 296 -3.11 3.71 -17.14
CA GLU A 296 -3.36 2.33 -17.62
C GLU A 296 -3.72 1.38 -16.47
N TRP A 297 -4.49 0.33 -16.81
CA TRP A 297 -4.85 -0.75 -15.88
C TRP A 297 -4.46 -2.10 -16.48
N LYS A 298 -3.94 -2.98 -15.64
CA LYS A 298 -3.77 -4.40 -15.88
C LYS A 298 -4.94 -5.16 -15.25
N ILE A 299 -5.48 -6.14 -15.96
CA ILE A 299 -6.59 -6.98 -15.50
C ILE A 299 -6.22 -8.45 -15.73
N ASN A 300 -6.28 -9.26 -14.67
CA ASN A 300 -6.27 -10.73 -14.75
C ASN A 300 -7.65 -11.28 -14.35
N LEU A 301 -8.13 -12.32 -15.02
CA LEU A 301 -9.36 -13.05 -14.67
C LEU A 301 -9.06 -14.53 -14.38
N ALA A 302 -9.91 -15.16 -13.56
CA ALA A 302 -9.73 -16.53 -13.08
C ALA A 302 -9.73 -17.63 -14.18
N ASP A 303 -10.10 -17.29 -15.42
CA ASP A 303 -10.01 -18.18 -16.59
C ASP A 303 -8.67 -18.05 -17.36
N GLY A 304 -7.75 -17.19 -16.90
CA GLY A 304 -6.49 -16.87 -17.58
C GLY A 304 -6.62 -15.77 -18.64
N THR A 305 -7.72 -15.02 -18.68
CA THR A 305 -7.86 -13.85 -19.56
C THR A 305 -7.12 -12.65 -18.97
N ASN A 306 -6.11 -12.15 -19.69
CA ASN A 306 -5.40 -10.92 -19.36
C ASN A 306 -5.71 -9.77 -20.33
N GLN A 307 -5.82 -8.56 -19.79
CA GLN A 307 -6.03 -7.33 -20.55
C GLN A 307 -5.25 -6.16 -19.95
N THR A 308 -4.43 -5.48 -20.76
CA THR A 308 -4.08 -4.07 -20.51
C THR A 308 -5.23 -3.19 -21.04
N VAL A 309 -5.66 -2.23 -20.23
CA VAL A 309 -6.62 -1.16 -20.57
C VAL A 309 -5.85 0.15 -20.66
N HIS A 310 -5.67 0.64 -21.88
CA HIS A 310 -4.85 1.82 -22.15
C HIS A 310 -5.51 3.11 -21.67
N ALA A 311 -4.71 4.13 -21.37
CA ALA A 311 -5.16 5.42 -20.80
C ALA A 311 -6.12 6.23 -21.70
N SER A 312 -6.36 5.79 -22.94
CA SER A 312 -7.34 6.35 -23.90
C SER A 312 -8.70 5.65 -23.93
N ASP A 313 -8.84 4.47 -23.29
CA ASP A 313 -10.10 3.77 -23.07
C ASP A 313 -10.89 4.47 -21.96
N ALA A 314 -12.21 4.66 -22.12
CA ALA A 314 -13.06 5.28 -21.11
C ALA A 314 -12.98 4.61 -19.72
N ARG A 315 -12.65 3.31 -19.64
CA ARG A 315 -12.50 2.56 -18.38
C ARG A 315 -11.27 2.94 -17.56
N ALA A 316 -10.28 3.58 -18.18
CA ALA A 316 -9.01 4.01 -17.56
C ALA A 316 -9.00 5.50 -17.18
N ARG A 317 -10.17 6.17 -17.22
CA ARG A 317 -10.31 7.62 -17.15
C ARG A 317 -11.47 8.02 -16.24
N GLY A 318 -11.19 8.82 -15.22
CA GLY A 318 -12.04 9.10 -14.06
C GLY A 318 -11.23 9.05 -12.77
N TYR A 319 -11.76 9.59 -11.67
CA TYR A 319 -10.97 9.68 -10.43
C TYR A 319 -10.64 8.30 -9.85
N ARG A 320 -9.37 8.10 -9.47
CA ARG A 320 -8.77 6.81 -9.15
C ARG A 320 -9.52 6.03 -8.07
N ALA A 321 -9.88 6.68 -6.96
CA ALA A 321 -10.62 6.04 -5.87
C ALA A 321 -12.03 5.55 -6.29
N ILE A 322 -12.67 6.19 -7.29
CA ILE A 322 -13.93 5.73 -7.86
C ILE A 322 -13.71 4.47 -8.70
N LEU A 323 -12.69 4.48 -9.57
CA LEU A 323 -12.35 3.33 -10.42
C LEU A 323 -11.91 2.11 -9.59
N GLU A 324 -11.10 2.31 -8.56
CA GLU A 324 -10.68 1.28 -7.59
C GLU A 324 -11.90 0.68 -6.85
N THR A 325 -12.84 1.53 -6.44
CA THR A 325 -14.07 1.10 -5.77
C THR A 325 -15.04 0.36 -6.71
N ASP A 326 -15.22 0.83 -7.94
CA ASP A 326 -16.06 0.18 -8.93
C ASP A 326 -15.50 -1.19 -9.34
N ALA A 327 -14.18 -1.29 -9.52
CA ALA A 327 -13.50 -2.56 -9.78
C ALA A 327 -13.67 -3.54 -8.59
N ALA A 328 -13.60 -3.06 -7.34
CA ALA A 328 -13.84 -3.88 -6.15
C ALA A 328 -15.30 -4.34 -6.04
N ILE A 329 -16.28 -3.45 -6.23
CA ILE A 329 -17.72 -3.78 -6.22
C ILE A 329 -18.04 -4.81 -7.32
N ALA A 330 -17.56 -4.59 -8.55
CA ALA A 330 -17.79 -5.50 -9.67
C ALA A 330 -17.16 -6.88 -9.43
N THR A 331 -15.98 -6.94 -8.78
CA THR A 331 -15.29 -8.19 -8.48
C THR A 331 -15.95 -8.94 -7.32
N ILE A 332 -16.34 -8.27 -6.22
CA ILE A 332 -17.13 -8.88 -5.13
C ILE A 332 -18.44 -9.45 -5.67
N THR A 333 -19.12 -8.72 -6.56
CA THR A 333 -20.36 -9.18 -7.21
C THR A 333 -20.11 -10.43 -8.04
N ARG A 334 -19.10 -10.41 -8.93
CA ARG A 334 -18.72 -11.56 -9.78
C ARG A 334 -18.38 -12.80 -8.95
N ILE A 335 -17.60 -12.64 -7.89
CA ILE A 335 -17.21 -13.76 -7.00
C ILE A 335 -18.46 -14.37 -6.35
N ARG A 336 -19.37 -13.55 -5.83
CA ARG A 336 -20.64 -14.03 -5.23
C ARG A 336 -21.57 -14.70 -6.24
N GLU A 337 -21.57 -14.28 -7.51
CA GLU A 337 -22.34 -14.92 -8.58
C GLU A 337 -21.76 -16.26 -9.04
N GLN A 338 -20.43 -16.36 -9.14
CA GLN A 338 -19.74 -17.53 -9.69
C GLN A 338 -19.35 -18.57 -8.63
N HIS A 339 -19.19 -18.14 -7.38
CA HIS A 339 -18.67 -18.94 -6.27
C HIS A 339 -19.47 -18.70 -4.96
N PRO A 340 -20.82 -18.81 -4.96
CA PRO A 340 -21.67 -18.44 -3.81
C PRO A 340 -21.40 -19.24 -2.53
N ASP A 341 -20.86 -20.45 -2.64
CA ASP A 341 -20.55 -21.35 -1.52
C ASP A 341 -19.07 -21.29 -1.07
N ARG A 342 -18.27 -20.32 -1.56
CA ARG A 342 -16.84 -20.15 -1.19
C ARG A 342 -16.63 -18.84 -0.44
N PRO A 343 -15.73 -18.81 0.58
CA PRO A 343 -15.26 -17.55 1.15
C PRO A 343 -14.39 -16.80 0.13
N TRP A 344 -14.24 -15.50 0.31
CA TRP A 344 -13.38 -14.67 -0.55
C TRP A 344 -12.51 -13.69 0.22
N MET A 345 -11.36 -13.36 -0.35
CA MET A 345 -10.48 -12.27 0.06
C MET A 345 -10.40 -11.25 -1.06
N VAL A 346 -10.69 -9.99 -0.77
CA VAL A 346 -10.44 -8.85 -1.66
C VAL A 346 -9.47 -7.91 -0.98
N SER A 347 -8.25 -7.87 -1.51
CA SER A 347 -7.27 -6.83 -1.22
C SER A 347 -7.55 -5.61 -2.08
N LEU A 348 -7.76 -4.45 -1.48
CA LEU A 348 -8.01 -3.19 -2.16
C LEU A 348 -6.98 -2.15 -1.69
N GLY A 349 -6.00 -1.87 -2.54
CA GLY A 349 -5.04 -0.80 -2.30
C GLY A 349 -5.51 0.48 -2.95
N TYR A 350 -6.06 1.41 -2.18
CA TYR A 350 -6.31 2.76 -2.67
C TYR A 350 -4.99 3.48 -2.85
N SER A 351 -4.79 4.10 -4.02
CA SER A 351 -3.57 4.86 -4.31
C SER A 351 -3.68 6.37 -4.03
N ALA A 352 -4.87 6.85 -3.66
CA ALA A 352 -5.06 8.23 -3.21
C ALA A 352 -4.14 8.55 -2.01
N LEU A 353 -3.77 9.82 -1.85
CA LEU A 353 -2.73 10.37 -0.95
C LEU A 353 -1.28 10.18 -1.40
N HIS A 354 -0.95 9.15 -2.19
CA HIS A 354 0.35 9.11 -2.86
C HIS A 354 0.51 10.29 -3.82
N THR A 355 1.76 10.76 -3.99
CA THR A 355 2.07 11.80 -4.98
C THR A 355 1.86 11.32 -6.42
N PRO A 356 1.60 12.23 -7.38
CA PRO A 356 1.38 13.67 -7.20
C PRO A 356 0.03 14.00 -6.52
N LEU A 357 -0.02 15.05 -5.71
CA LEU A 357 -1.26 15.46 -5.03
C LEU A 357 -2.22 16.12 -6.04
N GLN A 358 -3.46 15.64 -6.12
CA GLN A 358 -4.41 16.13 -7.12
C GLN A 358 -5.83 16.23 -6.54
N PRO A 359 -6.55 17.34 -6.76
CA PRO A 359 -7.93 17.53 -6.30
C PRO A 359 -8.85 16.34 -6.60
N PRO A 360 -9.55 15.75 -5.60
CA PRO A 360 -10.59 14.77 -5.85
C PRO A 360 -11.86 15.44 -6.42
N PRO A 361 -12.83 14.68 -6.95
CA PRO A 361 -14.12 15.21 -7.37
C PRO A 361 -14.87 15.89 -6.22
N ALA A 362 -15.40 17.10 -6.47
CA ALA A 362 -16.08 17.88 -5.44
C ALA A 362 -17.31 17.17 -4.84
N ALA A 363 -17.96 16.31 -5.61
CA ALA A 363 -19.14 15.55 -5.18
C ALA A 363 -18.85 14.48 -4.11
N LEU A 364 -17.57 14.11 -3.90
CA LEU A 364 -17.19 13.17 -2.84
C LEU A 364 -16.97 13.87 -1.48
N LEU A 365 -16.76 15.19 -1.47
CA LEU A 365 -16.39 15.94 -0.27
C LEU A 365 -17.61 16.27 0.61
N PRO A 366 -17.50 16.18 1.94
CA PRO A 366 -18.58 16.52 2.87
C PRO A 366 -18.83 18.04 3.00
N HIS A 367 -17.98 18.85 2.37
CA HIS A 367 -18.05 20.32 2.37
C HIS A 367 -18.07 20.84 0.92
N PRO A 368 -19.25 20.97 0.28
CA PRO A 368 -19.34 21.34 -1.14
C PRO A 368 -18.78 22.73 -1.47
N ASP A 369 -18.71 23.64 -0.49
CA ASP A 369 -18.06 24.95 -0.65
C ASP A 369 -16.54 24.83 -0.96
N ALA A 370 -15.90 23.70 -0.60
CA ALA A 370 -14.50 23.42 -0.94
C ALA A 370 -14.27 23.19 -2.45
N ALA A 371 -15.34 22.98 -3.24
CA ALA A 371 -15.27 22.78 -4.69
C ALA A 371 -14.56 23.93 -5.42
N LEU A 372 -14.69 25.17 -4.91
CA LEU A 372 -14.28 26.39 -5.59
C LEU A 372 -12.80 26.78 -5.36
N SER A 373 -12.07 26.10 -4.48
CA SER A 373 -10.79 26.61 -3.97
C SER A 373 -9.73 25.51 -3.77
N LEU A 374 -9.07 25.09 -4.85
CA LEU A 374 -7.87 24.23 -4.78
C LEU A 374 -6.73 24.78 -5.65
N VAL A 375 -6.04 25.77 -5.07
CA VAL A 375 -4.64 26.09 -5.41
C VAL A 375 -3.74 25.08 -4.69
N GLY A 376 -2.61 24.69 -5.29
CA GLY A 376 -1.64 23.75 -4.68
C GLY A 376 -1.76 22.30 -5.12
N CYS A 377 -2.16 22.06 -6.38
CA CYS A 377 -2.02 20.75 -7.03
C CYS A 377 -0.55 20.45 -7.39
N GLY A 378 -0.23 19.17 -7.61
CA GLY A 378 1.11 18.69 -7.90
C GLY A 378 1.89 18.36 -6.63
N THR A 379 3.14 17.93 -6.79
CA THR A 379 4.12 17.98 -5.71
C THR A 379 4.70 19.38 -5.56
N PRO A 380 5.27 19.72 -4.40
CA PRO A 380 6.27 20.77 -4.33
C PRO A 380 7.54 20.24 -4.99
N VAL A 381 7.61 20.31 -6.33
CA VAL A 381 8.93 20.33 -6.98
C VAL A 381 9.74 21.43 -6.30
N ALA A 382 11.05 21.25 -6.16
CA ALA A 382 11.95 22.25 -5.57
C ALA A 382 12.06 23.59 -6.38
N SER A 383 11.11 23.88 -7.26
CA SER A 383 11.11 24.95 -8.27
C SER A 383 11.09 26.35 -7.65
N ALA A 384 10.27 26.60 -6.63
CA ALA A 384 10.29 27.86 -5.90
C ALA A 384 11.65 28.12 -5.21
N LEU A 385 12.38 27.07 -4.83
CA LEU A 385 13.60 27.14 -4.02
C LEU A 385 14.80 27.77 -4.75
N THR A 386 14.74 27.98 -6.09
CA THR A 386 15.83 28.65 -6.83
C THR A 386 15.37 29.65 -7.90
N GLU A 387 14.07 29.96 -8.05
CA GLU A 387 13.62 30.95 -9.07
C GLU A 387 14.23 32.35 -8.90
N LEU A 388 14.71 32.70 -7.70
CA LEU A 388 15.50 33.91 -7.42
C LEU A 388 16.94 33.60 -6.92
N GLY A 389 17.42 32.37 -7.10
CA GLY A 389 18.84 32.02 -7.07
C GLY A 389 19.47 31.61 -5.74
N ILE A 390 18.70 31.23 -4.71
CA ILE A 390 19.25 30.81 -3.40
C ILE A 390 18.42 29.69 -2.74
N LEU A 391 19.04 28.53 -2.54
CA LEU A 391 18.90 27.79 -1.27
C LEU A 391 20.12 28.10 -0.39
N PRO A 392 20.00 28.24 0.95
CA PRO A 392 18.79 28.40 1.79
C PRO A 392 18.69 29.88 2.30
N GLN A 393 17.75 30.35 3.12
CA GLN A 393 17.25 29.82 4.40
C GLN A 393 15.86 30.39 4.79
N GLU A 394 15.18 29.68 5.71
CA GLU A 394 14.06 30.17 6.54
C GLU A 394 12.71 30.50 5.86
N SER A 395 12.36 29.79 4.78
CA SER A 395 11.02 29.14 4.72
C SER A 395 10.91 28.13 3.56
N LEU A 396 10.58 26.88 3.90
CA LEU A 396 9.63 26.10 3.10
C LEU A 396 8.32 26.90 3.12
N ASP A 397 7.69 27.20 1.98
CA ASP A 397 6.53 28.10 2.01
C ASP A 397 5.38 27.44 2.77
N LEU A 398 5.06 28.03 3.94
CA LEU A 398 3.99 27.57 4.80
C LEU A 398 2.63 27.70 4.11
N ALA A 399 2.48 28.55 3.09
CA ALA A 399 1.28 28.60 2.26
C ALA A 399 1.17 27.37 1.35
N GLU A 400 2.24 26.97 0.68
CA GLU A 400 2.30 25.77 -0.18
C GLU A 400 2.04 24.49 0.64
N PHE A 401 2.73 24.33 1.77
CA PHE A 401 2.50 23.22 2.70
C PHE A 401 1.10 23.22 3.33
N THR A 402 0.44 24.38 3.45
CA THR A 402 -0.96 24.46 3.92
C THR A 402 -1.93 24.05 2.82
N GLN A 403 -1.67 24.44 1.57
CA GLN A 403 -2.47 24.04 0.41
C GLN A 403 -2.38 22.53 0.16
N GLN A 404 -1.17 21.95 0.19
CA GLN A 404 -0.95 20.53 -0.03
C GLN A 404 -1.58 19.66 1.07
N ARG A 405 -1.53 20.10 2.35
CA ARG A 405 -2.30 19.48 3.43
C ARG A 405 -3.81 19.53 3.19
N ALA A 406 -4.33 20.62 2.61
CA ALA A 406 -5.76 20.71 2.28
C ALA A 406 -6.14 19.81 1.10
N VAL A 407 -5.33 19.74 0.04
CA VAL A 407 -5.54 18.79 -1.08
C VAL A 407 -5.50 17.35 -0.56
N ALA A 408 -4.52 16.98 0.24
CA ALA A 408 -4.41 15.64 0.84
C ALA A 408 -5.59 15.34 1.77
N GLN A 409 -6.00 16.28 2.64
CA GLN A 409 -7.20 16.10 3.46
C GLN A 409 -8.45 15.81 2.61
N HIS A 410 -8.67 16.57 1.53
CA HIS A 410 -9.78 16.30 0.63
C HIS A 410 -9.65 14.93 -0.07
N MET A 411 -8.44 14.51 -0.47
CA MET A 411 -8.21 13.18 -1.06
C MET A 411 -8.57 12.05 -0.07
N LEU A 412 -8.27 12.23 1.23
CA LEU A 412 -8.67 11.30 2.30
C LEU A 412 -10.19 11.30 2.53
N GLU A 413 -10.82 12.46 2.57
CA GLU A 413 -12.30 12.58 2.69
C GLU A 413 -13.02 11.95 1.49
N ALA A 414 -12.46 12.08 0.29
CA ALA A 414 -12.97 11.43 -0.92
C ALA A 414 -12.74 9.91 -0.92
N MET A 415 -11.62 9.43 -0.36
CA MET A 415 -11.35 8.01 -0.16
C MET A 415 -12.31 7.40 0.89
N ASP A 416 -12.60 8.11 1.99
CA ASP A 416 -13.59 7.68 2.99
C ASP A 416 -14.99 7.54 2.37
N HIS A 417 -15.42 8.53 1.57
CA HIS A 417 -16.69 8.49 0.85
C HIS A 417 -16.82 7.19 0.03
N GLU A 418 -15.76 6.85 -0.70
CA GLU A 418 -15.70 5.69 -1.57
C GLU A 418 -15.59 4.36 -0.81
N ILE A 419 -14.87 4.32 0.32
CA ILE A 419 -14.91 3.21 1.28
C ILE A 419 -16.34 3.00 1.81
N GLY A 420 -17.04 4.09 2.15
CA GLY A 420 -18.45 4.04 2.54
C GLY A 420 -19.37 3.52 1.41
N ARG A 421 -19.11 3.92 0.16
CA ARG A 421 -19.84 3.44 -1.03
C ARG A 421 -19.58 1.96 -1.29
N LEU A 422 -18.34 1.49 -1.14
CA LEU A 422 -17.95 0.09 -1.25
C LEU A 422 -18.70 -0.78 -0.24
N LEU A 423 -18.58 -0.44 1.05
CA LEU A 423 -19.13 -1.22 2.16
C LEU A 423 -20.65 -1.36 2.05
N VAL A 424 -21.35 -0.28 1.70
CA VAL A 424 -22.81 -0.27 1.50
C VAL A 424 -23.21 -1.06 0.25
N THR A 425 -22.53 -0.87 -0.88
CA THR A 425 -22.87 -1.58 -2.14
C THR A 425 -22.57 -3.08 -2.05
N ALA A 426 -21.54 -3.47 -1.29
CA ALA A 426 -21.22 -4.85 -0.98
C ALA A 426 -22.11 -5.45 0.14
N GLY A 427 -22.99 -4.67 0.78
CA GLY A 427 -23.84 -5.13 1.89
C GLY A 427 -23.09 -5.47 3.19
N ILE A 428 -21.85 -5.00 3.31
CA ILE A 428 -20.97 -5.11 4.48
C ILE A 428 -21.32 -4.02 5.52
N ALA A 429 -21.98 -2.95 5.08
CA ALA A 429 -22.60 -1.93 5.92
C ALA A 429 -23.95 -1.48 5.33
N GLU A 430 -24.70 -0.69 6.09
CA GLU A 430 -25.84 0.10 5.60
C GLU A 430 -25.70 1.57 6.02
N ARG A 431 -26.44 2.47 5.35
CA ARG A 431 -26.60 3.87 5.81
C ARG A 431 -27.96 4.02 6.49
N LEU A 432 -27.95 4.55 7.71
CA LEU A 432 -29.14 4.77 8.53
C LEU A 432 -29.92 6.03 8.08
N GLU A 433 -31.10 6.25 8.68
CA GLU A 433 -31.97 7.40 8.33
C GLU A 433 -31.33 8.78 8.59
N ASP A 434 -30.27 8.85 9.42
CA ASP A 434 -29.49 10.06 9.69
C ASP A 434 -28.24 10.21 8.79
N GLY A 435 -28.00 9.25 7.89
CA GLY A 435 -26.87 9.21 6.95
C GLY A 435 -25.63 8.49 7.47
N SER A 436 -25.56 8.19 8.78
CA SER A 436 -24.44 7.47 9.39
C SER A 436 -24.32 6.04 8.87
N LEU A 437 -23.09 5.50 8.87
CA LEU A 437 -22.78 4.17 8.38
C LEU A 437 -22.78 3.16 9.54
N GLN A 438 -23.46 2.02 9.36
CA GLN A 438 -23.51 0.92 10.32
C GLN A 438 -22.97 -0.35 9.68
N TYR A 439 -21.91 -0.92 10.26
CA TYR A 439 -21.39 -2.23 9.87
C TYR A 439 -22.45 -3.34 10.08
N ASN A 440 -22.58 -4.23 9.10
CA ASN A 440 -23.53 -5.34 9.08
C ASN A 440 -22.83 -6.65 9.53
N PRO A 441 -23.05 -7.14 10.76
CA PRO A 441 -22.46 -8.39 11.23
C PRO A 441 -22.97 -9.63 10.47
N ASP A 442 -24.17 -9.58 9.91
CA ASP A 442 -24.75 -10.69 9.13
C ASP A 442 -24.13 -10.79 7.71
N SER A 443 -23.25 -9.85 7.32
CA SER A 443 -22.48 -9.92 6.07
C SER A 443 -21.39 -11.00 6.07
N ASN A 444 -21.09 -11.59 7.23
CA ASN A 444 -19.99 -12.53 7.46
C ASN A 444 -18.67 -12.10 6.79
N THR A 445 -18.30 -10.83 6.95
CA THR A 445 -17.12 -10.23 6.32
C THR A 445 -16.28 -9.48 7.36
N VAL A 446 -15.03 -9.89 7.56
CA VAL A 446 -14.04 -9.12 8.31
C VAL A 446 -13.56 -7.96 7.43
N VAL A 447 -13.61 -6.73 7.96
CA VAL A 447 -13.07 -5.53 7.33
C VAL A 447 -11.80 -5.14 8.07
N ILE A 448 -10.67 -5.17 7.35
CA ILE A 448 -9.36 -4.77 7.86
C ILE A 448 -8.97 -3.50 7.10
N ILE A 449 -8.68 -2.41 7.81
CA ILE A 449 -8.20 -1.14 7.23
C ILE A 449 -6.83 -0.85 7.80
N VAL A 450 -5.81 -0.69 6.96
CA VAL A 450 -4.42 -0.40 7.35
C VAL A 450 -3.80 0.63 6.39
N SER A 451 -2.63 1.16 6.76
CA SER A 451 -1.74 1.87 5.82
C SER A 451 -0.43 1.13 5.61
N ASP A 452 0.25 1.36 4.48
CA ASP A 452 1.51 0.70 4.14
C ASP A 452 2.76 1.44 4.66
N ASN A 453 2.74 2.77 4.72
CA ASN A 453 3.75 3.55 5.43
C ASN A 453 3.15 4.79 6.08
N GLY A 454 3.97 5.47 6.89
CA GLY A 454 3.64 6.77 7.45
C GLY A 454 3.43 7.87 6.40
N THR A 455 3.05 9.05 6.86
CA THR A 455 2.56 10.13 6.00
C THR A 455 3.66 10.70 5.08
N TYR A 456 3.30 11.13 3.87
CA TYR A 456 4.22 11.85 2.98
C TYR A 456 4.60 13.24 3.52
N MET A 457 5.88 13.63 3.44
CA MET A 457 6.48 14.74 4.21
C MET A 457 5.67 16.07 4.23
N PRO A 458 5.16 16.62 3.12
CA PRO A 458 4.40 17.87 3.13
C PRO A 458 3.02 17.77 3.80
N THR A 459 2.41 16.58 3.78
CA THR A 459 1.03 16.35 4.26
C THR A 459 0.95 15.99 5.74
N VAL A 460 2.10 15.70 6.38
CA VAL A 460 2.24 15.42 7.83
C VAL A 460 1.56 16.47 8.70
N LYS A 461 0.73 16.03 9.65
CA LYS A 461 0.01 16.89 10.58
C LYS A 461 0.74 17.00 11.93
N LEU A 462 1.01 18.25 12.33
CA LEU A 462 1.67 18.56 13.60
C LEU A 462 0.85 18.02 14.80
N PRO A 463 1.50 17.51 15.86
CA PRO A 463 2.92 17.66 16.19
C PRO A 463 3.88 16.67 15.50
N PHE A 464 3.42 15.76 14.64
CA PHE A 464 4.30 14.78 14.00
C PHE A 464 5.39 15.45 13.14
N ASP A 465 6.51 14.75 12.98
CA ASP A 465 7.73 15.31 12.42
C ASP A 465 7.83 15.08 10.91
N PRO A 466 7.76 16.13 10.06
CA PRO A 466 7.79 15.98 8.60
C PRO A 466 9.15 15.53 8.08
N LEU A 467 10.26 15.87 8.76
CA LEU A 467 11.61 15.50 8.31
C LEU A 467 11.95 14.04 8.64
N ARG A 468 11.06 13.37 9.38
CA ARG A 468 11.18 11.99 9.88
C ARG A 468 9.95 11.15 9.51
N ALA A 469 9.41 11.43 8.32
CA ALA A 469 8.18 10.89 7.73
C ALA A 469 8.47 9.70 6.77
N LYS A 470 7.58 9.44 5.79
CA LYS A 470 7.77 8.37 4.76
C LYS A 470 9.22 8.32 4.24
N GLY A 471 9.75 7.11 4.05
CA GLY A 471 11.14 6.89 3.64
C GLY A 471 12.16 6.98 4.77
N SER A 472 11.71 7.00 6.04
CA SER A 472 12.58 6.96 7.22
C SER A 472 12.01 6.06 8.31
N LEU A 473 12.88 5.48 9.14
CA LEU A 473 12.51 4.50 10.17
C LEU A 473 11.78 5.10 11.38
N TYR A 474 11.56 6.42 11.43
CA TYR A 474 11.06 7.15 12.61
C TYR A 474 9.53 7.10 12.73
N GLN A 475 8.97 7.50 13.88
CA GLN A 475 7.53 7.34 14.17
C GLN A 475 6.60 7.92 13.10
N THR A 476 6.88 9.11 12.54
CA THR A 476 6.03 9.68 11.47
C THR A 476 6.09 8.86 10.17
N GLY A 477 7.18 8.11 9.94
CA GLY A 477 7.39 7.31 8.73
C GLY A 477 6.88 5.88 8.79
N VAL A 478 6.66 5.30 9.99
CA VAL A 478 6.29 3.87 10.14
C VAL A 478 5.20 3.55 11.16
N TRP A 479 4.66 4.55 11.87
CA TRP A 479 3.52 4.32 12.76
C TRP A 479 2.21 4.50 11.98
N VAL A 480 1.59 3.38 11.64
CA VAL A 480 0.40 3.30 10.79
C VAL A 480 -0.87 2.99 11.61
N PRO A 481 -2.05 3.45 11.19
CA PRO A 481 -3.30 2.97 11.76
C PRO A 481 -3.58 1.53 11.32
N LEU A 482 -4.23 0.76 12.19
CA LEU A 482 -4.84 -0.53 11.85
C LEU A 482 -6.19 -0.67 12.57
N ILE A 483 -7.23 -0.96 11.82
CA ILE A 483 -8.60 -1.20 12.29
C ILE A 483 -9.03 -2.59 11.83
N VAL A 484 -9.68 -3.36 12.71
CA VAL A 484 -10.33 -4.61 12.33
C VAL A 484 -11.74 -4.67 12.89
N ALA A 485 -12.75 -4.69 12.01
CA ALA A 485 -14.15 -4.97 12.32
C ALA A 485 -14.57 -6.32 11.72
N GLY A 486 -15.60 -6.95 12.25
CA GLY A 486 -16.02 -8.27 11.76
C GLY A 486 -17.22 -8.84 12.52
N PRO A 487 -17.70 -10.03 12.14
CA PRO A 487 -18.80 -10.69 12.85
C PRO A 487 -18.38 -11.03 14.30
N PRO A 488 -19.34 -11.18 15.25
CA PRO A 488 -19.05 -11.41 16.67
C PRO A 488 -18.22 -12.67 16.98
N ALA A 489 -18.12 -13.62 16.02
CA ALA A 489 -17.24 -14.79 16.12
C ALA A 489 -15.74 -14.46 15.97
N VAL A 490 -15.41 -13.35 15.29
CA VAL A 490 -14.04 -12.85 15.09
C VAL A 490 -13.74 -11.70 16.03
N VAL A 491 -14.65 -10.73 16.15
CA VAL A 491 -14.44 -9.50 16.94
C VAL A 491 -15.35 -9.49 18.17
N SER A 492 -14.74 -9.70 19.33
CA SER A 492 -15.42 -9.62 20.64
C SER A 492 -15.20 -8.25 21.29
N ASN A 493 -16.30 -7.69 21.82
CA ASN A 493 -16.39 -6.35 22.42
C ASN A 493 -15.74 -5.24 21.54
N PRO A 494 -16.40 -4.82 20.44
CA PRO A 494 -15.92 -3.70 19.61
C PRO A 494 -16.02 -2.34 20.34
N ASP A 495 -15.58 -1.27 19.64
CA ASP A 495 -15.30 0.07 20.18
C ASP A 495 -14.24 0.06 21.28
N ARG A 496 -13.09 -0.58 20.99
CA ARG A 496 -11.95 -0.64 21.90
C ARG A 496 -10.61 -0.54 21.20
N ASP A 497 -9.61 -0.22 22.00
CA ASP A 497 -8.23 -0.08 21.58
C ASP A 497 -7.40 -1.31 21.96
N VAL A 498 -6.32 -1.55 21.23
CA VAL A 498 -5.21 -2.45 21.58
C VAL A 498 -3.93 -1.62 21.56
N GLU A 499 -3.38 -1.35 22.75
CA GLU A 499 -2.16 -0.52 22.94
C GLU A 499 -0.86 -1.33 22.75
N HIS A 500 -0.96 -2.66 22.68
CA HIS A 500 0.18 -3.56 22.49
C HIS A 500 0.72 -3.52 21.05
N MET A 501 2.01 -3.80 20.91
CA MET A 501 2.69 -3.79 19.61
C MET A 501 2.11 -4.82 18.64
N VAL A 502 1.88 -4.36 17.40
CA VAL A 502 1.59 -5.17 16.21
C VAL A 502 2.47 -4.66 15.07
N ASN A 503 2.91 -5.54 14.17
CA ASN A 503 3.61 -5.18 12.93
C ASN A 503 2.69 -5.46 11.73
N THR A 504 2.86 -4.75 10.61
CA THR A 504 2.16 -5.07 9.34
C THR A 504 2.43 -6.50 8.86
N THR A 505 3.60 -7.04 9.19
CA THR A 505 3.98 -8.44 8.98
C THR A 505 3.01 -9.43 9.67
N ASP A 506 2.38 -9.03 10.78
CA ASP A 506 1.42 -9.86 11.51
C ASP A 506 0.10 -10.05 10.77
N LEU A 507 -0.18 -9.26 9.73
CA LEU A 507 -1.39 -9.43 8.92
C LEU A 507 -1.41 -10.79 8.19
N TYR A 508 -0.24 -11.34 7.84
CA TYR A 508 -0.14 -12.72 7.34
C TYR A 508 -0.69 -13.75 8.34
N SER A 509 -0.46 -13.53 9.65
CA SER A 509 -1.09 -14.31 10.71
C SER A 509 -2.59 -14.04 10.78
N LEU A 510 -3.00 -12.78 10.81
CA LEU A 510 -4.42 -12.42 10.90
C LEU A 510 -5.25 -13.07 9.77
N PHE A 511 -4.75 -13.05 8.53
CA PHE A 511 -5.44 -13.66 7.39
C PHE A 511 -5.56 -15.19 7.54
N ARG A 512 -4.49 -15.90 7.95
CA ARG A 512 -4.55 -17.36 8.16
C ARG A 512 -5.45 -17.73 9.36
N GLU A 513 -5.39 -16.95 10.43
CA GLU A 513 -6.20 -17.14 11.63
C GLU A 513 -7.69 -16.95 11.37
N ILE A 514 -8.08 -15.91 10.61
CA ILE A 514 -9.47 -15.67 10.19
C ILE A 514 -10.00 -16.84 9.35
N ALA A 515 -9.16 -17.42 8.50
CA ALA A 515 -9.49 -18.58 7.67
C ALA A 515 -9.50 -19.93 8.42
N GLY A 516 -9.12 -19.96 9.70
CA GLY A 516 -9.03 -21.19 10.51
C GLY A 516 -7.80 -22.06 10.18
N ILE A 517 -6.75 -21.49 9.61
CA ILE A 517 -5.53 -22.18 9.19
C ILE A 517 -4.47 -22.09 10.30
N ASP A 518 -4.28 -23.19 11.03
CA ASP A 518 -3.22 -23.33 12.03
C ASP A 518 -1.83 -23.17 11.39
N GLU A 519 -0.89 -22.57 12.13
CA GLU A 519 0.52 -22.44 11.72
C GLU A 519 1.19 -23.78 11.39
N GLY A 520 0.74 -24.88 12.01
CA GLY A 520 1.19 -26.24 11.70
C GLY A 520 0.83 -26.74 10.30
N ARG A 521 0.09 -25.97 9.49
CA ARG A 521 -0.11 -26.20 8.05
C ARG A 521 1.00 -25.63 7.17
N LEU A 522 1.80 -24.69 7.69
CA LEU A 522 2.88 -24.06 6.94
C LEU A 522 4.08 -25.02 6.77
N PRO A 523 4.76 -25.02 5.60
CA PRO A 523 6.00 -25.77 5.37
C PRO A 523 7.07 -25.48 6.43
N GLU A 524 7.94 -26.45 6.70
CA GLU A 524 9.02 -26.34 7.69
C GLU A 524 9.98 -25.18 7.39
N SER A 525 10.35 -25.04 6.11
CA SER A 525 11.15 -23.94 5.56
C SER A 525 10.52 -22.56 5.71
N TRP A 526 9.18 -22.49 5.75
CA TRP A 526 8.45 -21.25 6.03
C TRP A 526 8.33 -20.97 7.53
N ARG A 527 7.98 -21.98 8.34
CA ARG A 527 7.87 -21.85 9.81
C ARG A 527 9.18 -21.42 10.47
N GLY A 528 10.32 -21.89 9.97
CA GLY A 528 11.65 -21.49 10.46
C GLY A 528 12.02 -20.03 10.14
N GLN A 529 11.26 -19.34 9.30
CA GLN A 529 11.55 -17.99 8.79
C GLN A 529 10.40 -16.98 9.00
N LEU A 530 9.34 -17.38 9.70
CA LEU A 530 8.14 -16.58 9.89
C LEU A 530 8.34 -15.54 11.01
N ASP A 531 8.37 -14.26 10.66
CA ASP A 531 8.48 -13.16 11.63
C ASP A 531 7.11 -12.72 12.18
N ALA A 532 6.02 -13.05 11.47
CA ALA A 532 4.64 -12.74 11.81
C ALA A 532 4.15 -13.41 13.10
N GLN A 533 3.49 -12.65 13.97
CA GLN A 533 2.91 -13.11 15.24
C GLN A 533 1.37 -13.19 15.19
N PRO A 534 0.72 -13.98 16.05
CA PRO A 534 -0.74 -14.06 16.15
C PRO A 534 -1.42 -12.71 16.45
N VAL A 535 -2.56 -12.42 15.80
CA VAL A 535 -3.34 -11.18 15.98
C VAL A 535 -4.77 -11.48 16.43
N LEU A 536 -5.38 -12.58 15.96
CA LEU A 536 -6.75 -12.96 16.31
C LEU A 536 -7.02 -13.01 17.84
N PRO A 537 -6.07 -13.40 18.73
CA PRO A 537 -6.30 -13.35 20.18
C PRO A 537 -6.62 -11.93 20.69
N TYR A 538 -6.06 -10.86 20.08
CA TYR A 538 -6.43 -9.50 20.46
C TYR A 538 -7.87 -9.12 20.05
N LEU A 539 -8.47 -9.82 19.07
CA LEU A 539 -9.85 -9.60 18.61
C LEU A 539 -10.85 -10.42 19.42
N THR A 540 -10.50 -11.66 19.76
CA THR A 540 -11.38 -12.62 20.47
C THR A 540 -11.26 -12.57 21.99
N GLU A 541 -10.12 -12.13 22.55
CA GLU A 541 -9.88 -12.02 24.00
C GLU A 541 -9.66 -10.54 24.43
N PRO A 542 -10.72 -9.78 24.76
CA PRO A 542 -10.57 -8.41 25.24
C PRO A 542 -9.74 -8.33 26.54
N GLY A 543 -8.63 -7.58 26.50
CA GLY A 543 -7.67 -7.50 27.62
C GLY A 543 -6.55 -8.54 27.57
N ARG A 544 -6.33 -9.20 26.43
CA ARG A 544 -5.18 -10.07 26.15
C ARG A 544 -3.85 -9.34 26.36
N ASP A 545 -2.94 -9.95 27.13
CA ASP A 545 -1.56 -9.48 27.34
C ASP A 545 -0.76 -9.37 26.02
N ALA A 546 0.28 -8.55 26.02
CA ALA A 546 1.15 -8.32 24.87
C ALA A 546 1.77 -9.62 24.31
N ILE A 547 1.57 -9.85 23.01
CA ILE A 547 2.16 -10.97 22.25
C ILE A 547 3.57 -10.59 21.76
N ARG A 548 3.72 -9.38 21.20
CA ARG A 548 5.01 -8.78 20.88
C ARG A 548 5.56 -7.98 22.06
N THR A 549 6.81 -8.23 22.43
CA THR A 549 7.59 -7.41 23.37
C THR A 549 8.56 -6.44 22.66
N THR A 550 8.74 -6.59 21.35
CA THR A 550 9.47 -5.64 20.50
C THR A 550 8.81 -5.48 19.13
N ASN A 551 9.11 -4.38 18.45
CA ASN A 551 8.66 -4.12 17.07
C ASN A 551 9.83 -3.67 16.19
N PHE A 552 9.85 -4.14 14.94
CA PHE A 552 10.98 -4.01 14.00
C PHE A 552 10.57 -3.30 12.70
N THR A 553 11.52 -2.54 12.15
CA THR A 553 11.37 -1.80 10.89
C THR A 553 12.71 -1.81 10.16
N GLU A 554 12.70 -1.99 8.85
CA GLU A 554 13.89 -2.01 7.99
C GLU A 554 13.69 -1.23 6.68
N GLN A 555 14.78 -0.69 6.15
CA GLN A 555 14.91 -0.26 4.76
C GLN A 555 16.36 -0.42 4.29
N GLY A 556 16.58 -0.60 3.01
CA GLY A 556 17.92 -0.56 2.41
C GLY A 556 17.88 -0.14 0.95
N VAL A 557 18.86 -0.60 0.19
CA VAL A 557 18.79 -0.61 -1.29
C VAL A 557 18.27 -1.96 -1.78
N ASN A 558 17.51 -1.92 -2.88
CA ASN A 558 17.20 -3.09 -3.70
C ASN A 558 18.44 -3.48 -4.53
N PHE A 559 18.43 -4.66 -5.15
CA PHE A 559 19.51 -5.09 -6.03
C PHE A 559 19.30 -4.52 -7.45
N SER A 560 20.34 -3.96 -8.05
CA SER A 560 20.34 -3.45 -9.43
C SER A 560 21.72 -3.65 -10.07
N VAL A 561 21.78 -3.79 -11.41
CA VAL A 561 23.07 -3.91 -12.15
C VAL A 561 23.77 -2.55 -12.21
N ASP A 562 23.06 -1.56 -12.75
CA ASP A 562 23.48 -0.17 -12.81
C ASP A 562 22.93 0.60 -11.60
N THR A 563 23.68 1.59 -11.12
CA THR A 563 23.21 2.52 -10.09
C THR A 563 22.39 3.65 -10.73
N PRO A 564 21.12 3.87 -10.35
CA PRO A 564 20.30 4.94 -10.90
C PRO A 564 20.93 6.34 -10.73
N PRO A 565 20.63 7.32 -11.60
CA PRO A 565 21.19 8.66 -11.50
C PRO A 565 20.81 9.39 -10.19
N PRO A 566 21.64 10.32 -9.71
CA PRO A 566 21.40 11.00 -8.44
C PRO A 566 20.24 11.98 -8.51
N CYS A 567 19.37 11.90 -7.49
CA CYS A 567 18.28 12.81 -7.20
C CYS A 567 18.48 13.37 -5.78
N VAL A 568 18.56 14.69 -5.62
CA VAL A 568 18.67 15.32 -4.30
C VAL A 568 17.27 15.71 -3.83
N ILE A 569 16.84 15.25 -2.65
CA ILE A 569 15.61 15.68 -1.99
C ILE A 569 15.98 16.81 -1.01
N PRO A 570 15.80 18.11 -1.36
CA PRO A 570 16.41 19.19 -0.58
C PRO A 570 15.80 19.31 0.81
N ALA A 571 14.48 19.07 0.94
CA ALA A 571 13.77 19.08 2.21
C ALA A 571 14.26 18.02 3.20
N ALA A 572 14.84 16.91 2.72
CA ALA A 572 15.40 15.84 3.54
C ALA A 572 16.94 15.91 3.66
N ASN A 573 17.57 16.95 3.10
CA ASN A 573 19.03 17.10 2.99
C ASN A 573 19.76 15.81 2.54
N THR A 574 19.15 15.07 1.61
CA THR A 574 19.58 13.71 1.24
C THR A 574 19.59 13.52 -0.27
N CYS A 575 20.66 12.94 -0.80
CA CYS A 575 20.75 12.45 -2.17
C CYS A 575 20.45 10.95 -2.22
N VAL A 576 19.57 10.56 -3.14
CA VAL A 576 19.12 9.19 -3.39
C VAL A 576 19.49 8.75 -4.81
N GLN A 577 19.73 7.44 -5.00
CA GLN A 577 19.97 6.81 -6.29
C GLN A 577 19.03 5.62 -6.48
N ILE A 578 17.72 5.91 -6.47
CA ILE A 578 16.66 4.92 -6.67
C ILE A 578 15.80 5.25 -7.91
N PHE A 579 15.60 6.54 -8.22
CA PHE A 579 14.75 6.96 -9.33
C PHE A 579 15.48 6.84 -10.67
N THR A 580 14.93 6.04 -11.58
CA THR A 580 15.46 5.86 -12.94
C THR A 580 15.11 7.01 -13.89
N GLN A 581 14.17 7.88 -13.52
CA GLN A 581 13.63 8.94 -14.38
C GLN A 581 13.51 10.29 -13.65
N LYS A 582 13.82 11.36 -14.38
CA LYS A 582 13.72 12.76 -13.93
C LYS A 582 12.36 13.12 -13.35
N GLY A 583 11.27 12.81 -14.06
CA GLY A 583 9.91 13.13 -13.62
C GLY A 583 9.54 12.47 -12.29
N VAL A 584 9.97 11.22 -12.06
CA VAL A 584 9.72 10.51 -10.79
C VAL A 584 10.53 11.13 -9.64
N CYS A 585 11.75 11.61 -9.88
CA CYS A 585 12.50 12.40 -8.90
C CYS A 585 11.77 13.70 -8.53
N GLU A 586 11.24 14.43 -9.53
CA GLU A 586 10.53 15.70 -9.35
C GLU A 586 9.15 15.51 -8.67
N ASP A 587 8.42 14.44 -8.99
CA ASP A 587 7.19 13.98 -8.30
C ASP A 587 7.43 13.39 -6.90
N GLN A 588 8.68 13.41 -6.42
CA GLN A 588 9.04 13.13 -5.02
C GLN A 588 9.64 14.35 -4.31
N SER A 589 9.42 15.55 -4.84
CA SER A 589 9.99 16.83 -4.37
C SER A 589 11.52 16.92 -4.52
N GLY A 590 12.07 16.14 -5.46
CA GLY A 590 13.50 16.06 -5.73
C GLY A 590 14.01 17.00 -6.82
N VAL A 591 15.33 17.04 -6.93
CA VAL A 591 16.11 17.79 -7.92
C VAL A 591 16.99 16.80 -8.66
N TRP A 592 16.83 16.71 -9.99
CA TRP A 592 17.52 15.74 -10.82
C TRP A 592 18.94 16.19 -11.21
N TYR A 593 19.94 15.35 -10.90
CA TYR A 593 21.35 15.55 -11.27
C TYR A 593 21.86 14.53 -12.31
N GLY A 594 20.98 13.67 -12.82
CA GLY A 594 21.25 12.77 -13.94
C GLY A 594 21.25 13.46 -15.31
N ALA A 595 21.35 12.67 -16.38
CA ALA A 595 21.27 13.18 -17.76
C ALA A 595 19.96 13.95 -17.98
N GLY A 596 20.02 15.09 -18.68
CA GLY A 596 18.85 15.97 -18.86
C GLY A 596 18.48 16.81 -17.62
N SER A 597 19.39 16.99 -16.67
CA SER A 597 19.29 18.03 -15.64
C SER A 597 19.28 19.43 -16.26
N ASP A 598 18.43 20.32 -15.76
CA ASP A 598 18.36 21.72 -16.22
C ASP A 598 19.34 22.65 -15.49
N ILE A 599 20.13 22.10 -14.57
CA ILE A 599 21.01 22.87 -13.68
C ILE A 599 22.28 23.30 -14.41
N ALA A 600 22.48 24.62 -14.49
CA ALA A 600 23.66 25.21 -15.11
C ALA A 600 24.94 24.76 -14.39
N GLY A 601 25.79 24.00 -15.08
CA GLY A 601 27.06 23.47 -14.55
C GLY A 601 27.06 21.96 -14.27
N VAL A 602 25.91 21.28 -14.37
CA VAL A 602 25.85 19.82 -14.43
C VAL A 602 26.29 19.35 -15.85
N PRO A 603 27.01 18.22 -16.00
CA PRO A 603 27.36 17.68 -17.31
C PRO A 603 26.14 17.27 -18.14
N GLU A 604 26.27 17.22 -19.47
CA GLU A 604 25.19 16.80 -20.39
C GLU A 604 24.67 15.38 -20.11
N GLY A 605 25.58 14.47 -19.73
CA GLY A 605 25.24 13.11 -19.26
C GLY A 605 24.89 13.00 -17.77
N GLY A 606 24.82 14.12 -17.04
CA GLY A 606 24.62 14.16 -15.60
C GLY A 606 25.83 13.69 -14.78
N PHE A 607 25.57 13.45 -13.50
CA PHE A 607 26.46 12.74 -12.59
C PHE A 607 26.06 11.26 -12.45
N GLY A 608 27.04 10.39 -12.18
CA GLY A 608 26.80 8.96 -11.92
C GLY A 608 26.67 8.58 -10.45
N SER A 609 26.89 9.52 -9.51
CA SER A 609 26.76 9.24 -8.08
C SER A 609 26.41 10.46 -7.24
N CYS A 610 25.80 10.24 -6.08
CA CYS A 610 25.61 11.27 -5.05
C CYS A 610 26.94 11.85 -4.54
N CYS A 611 28.02 11.07 -4.53
CA CYS A 611 29.34 11.58 -4.20
C CYS A 611 29.89 12.56 -5.26
N ALA A 612 29.59 12.33 -6.54
CA ALA A 612 29.96 13.27 -7.59
C ALA A 612 29.13 14.57 -7.51
N VAL A 613 27.86 14.49 -7.09
CA VAL A 613 27.04 15.67 -6.77
C VAL A 613 27.61 16.45 -5.58
N ASN A 614 28.01 15.76 -4.50
CA ASN A 614 28.63 16.41 -3.34
C ASN A 614 29.96 17.10 -3.69
N ALA A 615 30.83 16.46 -4.48
CA ALA A 615 32.04 17.11 -4.97
C ALA A 615 31.74 18.34 -5.85
N TRP A 616 30.67 18.31 -6.65
CA TRP A 616 30.21 19.48 -7.41
C TRP A 616 29.65 20.58 -6.51
N PHE A 617 28.93 20.25 -5.42
CA PHE A 617 28.54 21.25 -4.43
C PHE A 617 29.77 21.91 -3.80
N GLU A 618 30.77 21.13 -3.35
CA GLU A 618 32.01 21.65 -2.78
C GLU A 618 32.78 22.56 -3.75
N ASP A 619 32.97 22.14 -5.02
CA ASP A 619 33.63 22.93 -6.07
C ASP A 619 32.91 24.25 -6.39
N ASN A 620 31.58 24.32 -6.18
CA ASN A 620 30.75 25.51 -6.40
C ASN A 620 30.45 26.29 -5.10
N GLY A 621 30.95 25.86 -3.94
CA GLY A 621 30.79 26.54 -2.65
C GLY A 621 29.44 26.30 -1.94
N GLY A 622 28.72 25.25 -2.31
CA GLY A 622 27.58 24.71 -1.56
C GLY A 622 28.01 23.75 -0.44
N GLU A 623 27.04 23.28 0.34
CA GLU A 623 27.25 22.26 1.38
C GLU A 623 26.91 20.86 0.84
N ALA A 624 27.65 19.85 1.28
CA ALA A 624 27.40 18.45 0.90
C ALA A 624 26.16 17.90 1.61
N VAL A 625 25.31 17.17 0.86
CA VAL A 625 24.09 16.54 1.38
C VAL A 625 24.38 15.10 1.85
N GLN A 626 23.53 14.53 2.70
CA GLN A 626 23.67 13.13 3.12
C GLN A 626 23.51 12.18 1.92
N VAL A 627 24.28 11.09 1.87
CA VAL A 627 23.99 9.98 0.96
C VAL A 627 22.97 9.05 1.63
N PHE A 628 21.99 8.57 0.86
CA PHE A 628 20.98 7.64 1.34
C PHE A 628 21.61 6.38 2.00
N PRO A 629 21.07 5.88 3.13
CA PRO A 629 21.60 4.68 3.79
C PRO A 629 21.57 3.45 2.88
N SER A 630 22.68 2.70 2.82
CA SER A 630 22.71 1.40 2.12
C SER A 630 21.97 0.31 2.91
N HIS A 631 21.95 0.45 4.24
CA HIS A 631 21.11 -0.35 5.14
C HIS A 631 20.73 0.45 6.38
N GLN A 632 19.48 0.34 6.81
CA GLN A 632 19.00 0.91 8.06
C GLN A 632 17.93 0.03 8.70
N ALA A 633 18.02 -0.20 10.01
CA ALA A 633 17.05 -0.98 10.76
C ALA A 633 16.80 -0.41 12.16
N ALA A 634 15.59 -0.58 12.68
CA ALA A 634 15.19 -0.11 14.00
C ALA A 634 14.48 -1.21 14.80
N LEU A 635 14.63 -1.17 16.13
CA LEU A 635 13.91 -2.01 17.07
C LEU A 635 13.45 -1.18 18.28
N ARG A 636 12.19 -1.33 18.68
CA ARG A 636 11.63 -0.70 19.90
C ARG A 636 11.14 -1.71 20.93
N ASP A 637 11.19 -1.32 22.20
CA ASP A 637 10.40 -1.89 23.30
C ASP A 637 9.22 -0.95 23.64
N ASP A 638 8.59 -1.06 24.82
CA ASP A 638 7.45 -0.21 25.21
C ASP A 638 7.79 1.25 25.59
N GLN A 639 9.06 1.57 25.82
CA GLN A 639 9.52 2.90 26.25
C GLN A 639 10.61 3.47 25.34
N TYR A 640 11.41 2.63 24.70
CA TYR A 640 12.62 3.04 24.01
C TYR A 640 12.73 2.45 22.61
N LYS A 641 13.50 3.14 21.75
CA LYS A 641 13.75 2.74 20.37
C LYS A 641 15.22 2.94 20.00
N LEU A 642 15.83 1.89 19.47
CA LEU A 642 17.13 1.91 18.82
C LEU A 642 16.93 2.04 17.31
N VAL A 643 17.69 2.93 16.68
CA VAL A 643 17.80 3.04 15.22
C VAL A 643 19.26 2.87 14.85
N ARG A 644 19.57 1.95 13.92
CA ARG A 644 20.91 1.67 13.41
C ARG A 644 20.94 1.98 11.92
N ILE A 645 21.81 2.89 11.50
CA ILE A 645 21.87 3.42 10.13
C ILE A 645 23.30 3.28 9.59
N THR A 646 23.43 2.58 8.45
CA THR A 646 24.68 2.44 7.70
C THR A 646 24.64 3.34 6.47
N ARG A 647 25.43 4.42 6.48
CA ARG A 647 25.50 5.41 5.39
C ARG A 647 26.81 5.26 4.61
N PRO A 648 26.81 5.29 3.27
CA PRO A 648 28.01 5.55 2.48
C PRO A 648 28.65 6.90 2.84
N TYR A 649 29.97 7.01 2.67
CA TYR A 649 30.68 8.29 2.73
C TYR A 649 31.54 8.50 1.48
N CYS A 650 31.74 9.77 1.15
CA CYS A 650 32.45 10.20 -0.05
C CYS A 650 33.90 10.60 0.26
N ASP A 651 34.81 10.31 -0.66
CA ASP A 651 36.16 10.88 -0.72
C ASP A 651 36.46 11.26 -2.17
N ASN A 652 36.92 12.49 -2.43
CA ASN A 652 37.27 13.00 -3.77
C ASN A 652 36.18 12.73 -4.86
N GLY A 653 34.90 12.78 -4.50
CA GLY A 653 33.77 12.58 -5.42
C GLY A 653 33.36 11.13 -5.71
N VAL A 654 33.99 10.13 -5.07
CA VAL A 654 33.60 8.72 -5.15
C VAL A 654 33.18 8.19 -3.79
N GLU A 655 32.39 7.11 -3.76
CA GLU A 655 32.13 6.37 -2.53
C GLU A 655 33.43 5.67 -2.07
N ALA A 656 33.77 5.82 -0.79
CA ALA A 656 35.04 5.35 -0.24
C ALA A 656 34.88 4.39 0.95
N GLY A 657 33.64 3.97 1.22
CA GLY A 657 33.25 3.09 2.32
C GLY A 657 31.94 3.55 2.96
N SER A 658 31.58 2.95 4.09
CA SER A 658 30.39 3.29 4.86
C SER A 658 30.67 3.38 6.36
N THR A 659 29.81 4.12 7.07
CA THR A 659 29.83 4.25 8.53
C THR A 659 28.49 3.78 9.11
N ALA A 660 28.55 2.93 10.13
CA ALA A 660 27.41 2.58 10.96
C ALA A 660 27.26 3.60 12.10
N THR A 661 26.02 4.02 12.34
CA THR A 661 25.63 4.97 13.40
C THR A 661 24.45 4.39 14.18
N GLU A 662 24.37 4.68 15.48
CA GLU A 662 23.26 4.28 16.33
C GLU A 662 22.65 5.50 17.03
N GLU A 663 21.32 5.55 17.05
CA GLU A 663 20.52 6.60 17.67
C GLU A 663 19.54 5.95 18.64
N PHE A 664 19.31 6.56 19.80
CA PHE A 664 18.49 5.96 20.86
C PHE A 664 17.50 6.98 21.43
N TYR A 665 16.22 6.61 21.47
CA TYR A 665 15.12 7.51 21.78
C TYR A 665 14.23 6.94 22.88
N GLU A 666 13.69 7.81 23.74
CA GLU A 666 12.52 7.49 24.57
C GLU A 666 11.26 7.92 23.80
N ILE A 667 10.31 7.00 23.62
CA ILE A 667 9.13 7.17 22.75
C ILE A 667 7.84 6.76 23.48
N ASN A 668 6.69 7.24 23.04
CA ASN A 668 5.39 6.74 23.50
C ASN A 668 4.29 6.91 22.45
N GLN A 669 3.07 6.46 22.78
CA GLN A 669 1.89 6.49 21.93
C GLN A 669 0.79 7.42 22.48
N SER A 670 1.15 8.47 23.25
CA SER A 670 0.17 9.27 24.00
C SER A 670 -0.88 9.96 23.12
N ARG A 671 -2.14 9.98 23.60
CA ARG A 671 -3.24 10.78 23.04
C ARG A 671 -3.14 12.26 23.43
N ASP A 672 -2.45 12.59 24.52
CA ASP A 672 -2.14 13.99 24.84
C ASP A 672 -0.87 14.41 24.08
N THR A 673 -1.03 15.35 23.14
CA THR A 673 0.05 15.86 22.30
C THR A 673 1.11 16.67 23.07
N ALA A 674 0.85 17.05 24.33
CA ALA A 674 1.85 17.61 25.24
C ALA A 674 2.66 16.53 25.99
N GLU A 675 2.19 15.29 26.05
CA GLU A 675 2.90 14.13 26.63
C GLU A 675 3.47 13.18 25.57
N LEU A 676 3.11 13.36 24.29
CA LEU A 676 3.55 12.55 23.16
C LEU A 676 5.07 12.66 22.95
N LYS A 677 5.77 11.54 23.10
CA LYS A 677 7.22 11.42 22.83
C LYS A 677 7.42 10.83 21.43
N LEU A 678 8.04 11.63 20.56
CA LEU A 678 8.47 11.26 19.22
C LEU A 678 10.00 11.21 19.14
N ASP A 679 10.52 10.34 18.29
CA ASP A 679 11.94 10.15 17.99
C ASP A 679 12.52 11.26 17.11
N ARG A 680 12.55 12.49 17.64
CA ARG A 680 13.16 13.67 17.02
C ARG A 680 14.66 13.76 17.25
N GLU A 681 15.38 14.42 16.34
CA GLU A 681 16.84 14.55 16.37
C GLU A 681 17.39 15.14 17.68
N GLU A 682 16.77 16.21 18.19
CA GLU A 682 17.18 16.87 19.44
C GLU A 682 16.89 16.05 20.71
N LEU A 683 16.19 14.93 20.58
CA LEU A 683 15.85 13.99 21.65
C LEU A 683 16.68 12.70 21.62
N ASN A 684 17.67 12.58 20.70
CA ASN A 684 18.59 11.44 20.66
C ASN A 684 19.43 11.38 21.96
N LEU A 685 19.20 10.33 22.74
CA LEU A 685 19.86 10.08 24.02
C LEU A 685 21.37 9.83 23.86
N LEU A 686 21.83 9.42 22.67
CA LEU A 686 23.24 9.21 22.32
C LEU A 686 23.89 10.41 21.61
N ALA A 687 23.18 11.52 21.35
CA ALA A 687 23.79 12.72 20.76
C ALA A 687 24.96 13.23 21.63
N ASP A 688 26.14 13.33 21.01
CA ASP A 688 27.44 13.66 21.60
C ASP A 688 27.85 12.80 22.83
N LYS A 689 27.35 11.56 22.93
CA LYS A 689 27.51 10.68 24.10
C LYS A 689 27.83 9.23 23.72
N THR A 690 28.10 8.43 24.74
CA THR A 690 28.24 6.98 24.66
C THR A 690 27.16 6.27 25.48
N PRO A 691 26.95 4.95 25.30
CA PRO A 691 26.08 4.15 26.18
C PRO A 691 26.51 4.17 27.66
N ASP A 692 27.77 4.51 27.97
CA ASP A 692 28.21 4.70 29.36
C ASP A 692 27.61 5.96 30.01
N ASP A 693 27.19 6.96 29.23
CA ASP A 693 26.58 8.21 29.72
C ASP A 693 25.06 8.07 30.02
N LEU A 694 24.42 6.98 29.57
CA LEU A 694 23.00 6.70 29.80
C LEU A 694 22.69 6.42 31.27
N THR A 695 21.43 6.65 31.69
CA THR A 695 20.96 6.13 33.00
C THR A 695 20.97 4.59 33.01
N PRO A 696 20.96 3.91 34.18
CA PRO A 696 20.96 2.45 34.23
C PRO A 696 19.84 1.80 33.42
N GLU A 697 18.60 2.27 33.58
CA GLU A 697 17.41 1.80 32.85
C GLU A 697 17.58 1.94 31.33
N GLN A 698 18.01 3.12 30.86
CA GLN A 698 18.27 3.40 29.45
C GLN A 698 19.41 2.52 28.89
N ARG A 699 20.48 2.28 29.67
CA ARG A 699 21.58 1.40 29.23
C ARG A 699 21.13 -0.06 29.16
N ASP A 700 20.31 -0.51 30.10
CA ASP A 700 19.79 -1.88 30.12
C ASP A 700 18.87 -2.13 28.91
N SER A 701 17.94 -1.21 28.60
CA SER A 701 17.10 -1.26 27.38
C SER A 701 17.93 -1.14 26.09
N PHE A 702 18.84 -0.16 25.99
CA PHE A 702 19.75 -0.03 24.84
C PHE A 702 20.53 -1.33 24.58
N THR A 703 21.07 -1.95 25.64
CA THR A 703 21.82 -3.21 25.53
C THR A 703 20.92 -4.35 25.05
N ALA A 704 19.70 -4.45 25.58
CA ALA A 704 18.74 -5.48 25.19
C ALA A 704 18.29 -5.32 23.73
N LEU A 705 17.94 -4.10 23.31
CA LEU A 705 17.53 -3.79 21.94
C LEU A 705 18.67 -3.95 20.94
N SER A 706 19.90 -3.55 21.29
CA SER A 706 21.07 -3.69 20.41
C SER A 706 21.49 -5.16 20.22
N SER A 707 21.35 -6.01 21.27
CA SER A 707 21.46 -7.47 21.10
C SER A 707 20.34 -7.99 20.23
N ALA A 708 19.08 -7.80 20.61
CA ALA A 708 17.93 -8.38 19.93
C ALA A 708 17.82 -7.97 18.45
N LEU A 709 18.18 -6.74 18.09
CA LEU A 709 18.27 -6.28 16.70
C LEU A 709 19.37 -7.04 15.92
N THR A 710 20.51 -7.28 16.56
CA THR A 710 21.64 -8.02 15.97
C THR A 710 21.32 -9.51 15.85
N ASP A 711 20.69 -10.10 16.87
CA ASP A 711 20.25 -11.49 16.89
C ASP A 711 19.14 -11.75 15.84
N LEU A 712 18.22 -10.80 15.65
CA LEU A 712 17.18 -10.86 14.60
C LEU A 712 17.79 -10.77 13.19
N LEU A 713 18.65 -9.79 12.92
CA LEU A 713 19.29 -9.65 11.60
C LEU A 713 20.21 -10.86 11.27
N ASN A 714 20.85 -11.44 12.28
CA ASN A 714 21.64 -12.67 12.14
C ASN A 714 20.79 -13.96 12.02
N SER A 715 19.45 -13.87 12.13
CA SER A 715 18.54 -15.02 11.97
C SER A 715 18.12 -15.27 10.52
N GLY A 716 18.64 -14.51 9.55
CA GLY A 716 18.50 -14.81 8.12
C GLY A 716 19.25 -16.10 7.76
N ILE A 717 18.61 -16.96 6.97
CA ILE A 717 19.23 -18.19 6.45
C ILE A 717 19.81 -17.88 5.06
N ASP A 718 21.09 -18.18 4.87
CA ASP A 718 21.78 -18.10 3.59
C ASP A 718 21.89 -19.52 3.01
N CYS A 719 21.27 -19.76 1.85
CA CYS A 719 21.29 -21.05 1.16
C CYS A 719 21.69 -20.86 -0.31
N PRO A 720 22.99 -20.73 -0.62
CA PRO A 720 23.44 -20.45 -1.98
C PRO A 720 23.03 -21.54 -2.97
N GLY A 721 22.30 -21.18 -4.02
CA GLY A 721 21.79 -22.10 -5.04
C GLY A 721 20.33 -22.54 -4.87
N ASP A 722 19.69 -22.22 -3.73
CA ASP A 722 18.23 -22.33 -3.56
C ASP A 722 17.58 -21.05 -4.13
N GLY A 723 16.77 -21.19 -5.18
CA GLY A 723 16.06 -20.06 -5.81
C GLY A 723 14.54 -20.07 -5.61
N ASN A 724 13.98 -21.16 -5.08
CA ASN A 724 12.56 -21.28 -4.76
C ASN A 724 12.25 -20.96 -3.28
N GLY A 725 13.26 -20.97 -2.42
CA GLY A 725 13.20 -20.61 -1.00
C GLY A 725 12.75 -21.74 -0.08
N ASP A 726 12.76 -23.00 -0.52
CA ASP A 726 12.42 -24.16 0.30
C ASP A 726 13.57 -24.64 1.22
N LEU A 727 14.75 -24.02 1.10
CA LEU A 727 15.98 -24.30 1.83
C LEU A 727 16.65 -25.64 1.51
N VAL A 728 16.38 -26.25 0.35
CA VAL A 728 17.07 -27.46 -0.15
C VAL A 728 17.52 -27.27 -1.60
N VAL A 729 18.83 -27.34 -1.85
CA VAL A 729 19.37 -27.19 -3.22
C VAL A 729 19.32 -28.54 -3.95
N ASP A 730 18.36 -28.77 -4.86
CA ASP A 730 18.22 -30.08 -5.53
C ASP A 730 17.91 -30.07 -7.05
N GLU A 731 17.45 -31.21 -7.60
CA GLU A 731 17.10 -31.34 -9.02
C GLU A 731 15.96 -30.39 -9.45
N GLN A 732 15.14 -29.89 -8.51
CA GLN A 732 14.09 -28.90 -8.77
C GLN A 732 14.69 -27.52 -9.08
N ASP A 733 15.65 -27.01 -8.30
CA ASP A 733 16.36 -25.76 -8.61
C ASP A 733 17.03 -25.80 -9.98
N GLN A 734 17.63 -26.94 -10.33
CA GLN A 734 18.23 -27.11 -11.65
C GLN A 734 17.17 -27.09 -12.78
N ALA A 735 15.95 -27.54 -12.53
CA ALA A 735 14.86 -27.46 -13.50
C ALA A 735 14.25 -26.05 -13.60
N GLU A 736 14.12 -25.36 -12.46
CA GLU A 736 13.56 -24.01 -12.35
C GLU A 736 14.53 -22.96 -12.91
N TRP A 737 15.82 -23.03 -12.58
CA TRP A 737 16.88 -22.28 -13.28
C TRP A 737 16.88 -22.55 -14.79
N ALA A 738 16.75 -23.81 -15.23
CA ALA A 738 16.78 -24.14 -16.65
C ALA A 738 15.55 -23.62 -17.42
N TYR A 739 14.46 -23.29 -16.74
CA TYR A 739 13.32 -22.56 -17.32
C TYR A 739 13.65 -21.06 -17.44
N TRP A 740 14.16 -20.43 -16.37
CA TRP A 740 14.50 -19.00 -16.37
C TRP A 740 15.64 -18.66 -17.34
N ALA A 741 16.66 -19.52 -17.43
CA ALA A 741 17.81 -19.37 -18.32
C ALA A 741 17.53 -19.67 -19.81
N ASP A 742 16.33 -20.14 -20.16
CA ASP A 742 15.94 -20.39 -21.57
C ASP A 742 15.30 -19.13 -22.19
N PRO A 743 15.92 -18.50 -23.20
CA PRO A 743 15.38 -17.30 -23.85
C PRO A 743 14.05 -17.49 -24.60
N GLU A 744 13.63 -18.74 -24.85
CA GLU A 744 12.30 -19.05 -25.42
C GLU A 744 11.22 -19.32 -24.34
N GLN A 745 11.60 -19.41 -23.06
CA GLN A 745 10.68 -19.71 -21.95
C GLN A 745 10.66 -18.63 -20.86
N GLY A 746 11.71 -18.52 -20.03
CA GLY A 746 11.83 -17.50 -18.97
C GLY A 746 12.63 -16.26 -19.37
N GLY A 747 13.22 -16.25 -20.57
CA GLY A 747 13.84 -15.08 -21.20
C GLY A 747 15.36 -14.95 -21.03
N GLY A 748 15.97 -15.63 -20.06
CA GLY A 748 17.41 -15.54 -19.76
C GLY A 748 17.84 -14.23 -19.08
N LEU A 749 16.88 -13.40 -18.66
CA LEU A 749 17.08 -12.13 -17.96
C LEU A 749 16.99 -12.34 -16.44
N SER A 750 16.97 -11.27 -15.65
CA SER A 750 16.96 -11.37 -14.19
C SER A 750 15.72 -12.12 -13.67
N SER A 751 15.95 -13.13 -12.83
CA SER A 751 14.93 -13.93 -12.16
C SER A 751 15.33 -14.17 -10.69
N TRP A 752 14.55 -14.92 -9.92
CA TRP A 752 14.96 -15.32 -8.58
C TRP A 752 16.19 -16.26 -8.57
N TYR A 753 16.54 -16.82 -9.73
CA TYR A 753 17.75 -17.61 -9.99
C TYR A 753 18.94 -16.78 -10.53
N ASP A 754 18.81 -15.45 -10.67
CA ASP A 754 19.92 -14.52 -10.86
C ASP A 754 20.67 -14.39 -9.52
N PHE A 755 21.50 -15.38 -9.19
CA PHE A 755 22.22 -15.45 -7.92
C PHE A 755 23.44 -14.52 -7.91
N ASN A 756 24.04 -14.32 -9.08
CA ASN A 756 25.25 -13.53 -9.23
C ASN A 756 24.96 -12.00 -9.27
N ARG A 757 23.74 -11.61 -9.65
CA ARG A 757 23.21 -10.22 -9.71
C ARG A 757 23.81 -9.37 -10.82
N ASP A 758 24.13 -9.97 -11.97
CA ASP A 758 24.51 -9.25 -13.19
C ASP A 758 23.32 -8.92 -14.12
N GLY A 759 22.11 -9.33 -13.75
CA GLY A 759 20.86 -9.02 -14.47
C GLY A 759 20.44 -10.08 -15.48
N LEU A 760 21.13 -11.22 -15.52
CA LEU A 760 20.80 -12.38 -16.34
C LEU A 760 20.48 -13.60 -15.46
N THR A 761 19.86 -14.61 -16.04
CA THR A 761 19.84 -15.96 -15.44
C THR A 761 20.57 -16.89 -16.41
N ASP A 762 21.78 -17.31 -16.04
CA ASP A 762 22.80 -17.75 -17.00
C ASP A 762 23.53 -19.02 -16.52
N ALA A 763 24.46 -19.55 -17.33
CA ALA A 763 25.31 -20.68 -16.96
C ALA A 763 26.11 -20.47 -15.66
N ALA A 764 26.45 -19.24 -15.30
CA ALA A 764 27.12 -18.88 -14.04
C ALA A 764 26.25 -19.21 -12.81
N ASP A 765 24.96 -18.93 -12.86
CA ASP A 765 24.02 -19.26 -11.79
C ASP A 765 23.79 -20.78 -11.71
N GLY A 766 23.77 -21.45 -12.86
CA GLY A 766 23.78 -22.92 -12.93
C GLY A 766 25.03 -23.54 -12.30
N GLU A 767 26.19 -22.89 -12.39
CA GLU A 767 27.40 -23.31 -11.65
C GLU A 767 27.27 -23.10 -10.14
N ILE A 768 26.53 -22.08 -9.67
CA ILE A 768 26.23 -21.87 -8.24
C ILE A 768 25.33 -22.98 -7.68
N ILE A 769 24.27 -23.37 -8.40
CA ILE A 769 23.41 -24.51 -8.02
C ILE A 769 24.25 -25.80 -7.99
N LEU A 770 25.01 -26.08 -9.04
CA LEU A 770 25.85 -27.28 -9.14
C LEU A 770 26.96 -27.35 -8.07
N ALA A 771 27.43 -26.21 -7.56
CA ALA A 771 28.40 -26.15 -6.46
C ALA A 771 27.79 -26.48 -5.08
N ASN A 772 26.47 -26.33 -4.93
CA ASN A 772 25.73 -26.47 -3.67
C ASN A 772 24.71 -27.64 -3.66
N MET A 773 24.54 -28.32 -4.79
CA MET A 773 23.67 -29.48 -5.01
C MET A 773 23.73 -30.51 -3.86
N GLY A 774 22.59 -30.72 -3.21
CA GLY A 774 22.42 -31.60 -2.06
C GLY A 774 22.63 -30.93 -0.68
N ASN A 775 22.77 -29.61 -0.63
CA ASN A 775 22.69 -28.85 0.62
C ASN A 775 21.25 -28.84 1.16
N ASP A 776 21.12 -28.96 2.49
CA ASP A 776 19.87 -28.81 3.24
C ASP A 776 20.13 -27.74 4.32
N CYS A 777 19.53 -26.58 4.13
CA CYS A 777 19.75 -25.36 4.92
C CYS A 777 18.67 -25.16 6.00
N ARG A 778 17.79 -26.14 6.20
CA ARG A 778 16.68 -26.06 7.17
C ARG A 778 17.19 -26.14 8.63
N PRO A 779 16.58 -25.39 9.57
CA PRO A 779 17.07 -25.24 10.95
C PRO A 779 16.80 -26.43 11.90
#